data_AF-K2RZ44-F1
#
_entry.id   AF-K2RZ44-F1
#
_cell.length_a   1.000
_cell.length_b   1.000
_cell.length_c   1.000
_cell.angle_alpha   90.00
_cell.angle_beta   90.00
_cell.angle_gamma   90.00
#
_symmetry.space_group_name_H-M   'P 1'
#
loop_
_entity.id
_entity.type
_entity.pdbx_description
1 polymer ?
#
loop_
_entity_poly.entity_id
_entity_poly.type
_entity_poly.pdbx_seq_one_letter_code
_entity_poly.pdbx_strand_id
1 'polypeptide(L)'
;MADKRKQPPSKQQGQNGRDRKRAKTRDARSIATQSTGTAFKNGEVDVDKFVKAREFEIKALEDAMNKARKGLTARAFQGVPRELRRRTASHNVKRVPKRLRARAAREMLEDNTPTVTARRRKPSGHQRLRLDNAKRLQTLRKLREKRKAGQAKKDGKEDGKNEEEGVMEVTVAPVDDTIKTREARVKTSKLKNPPTPPAKFRKRQLNKQWLPTHMFHSKRAHMTPPLEPLWRFAIPLAPTMKCYRPTHRASTARGAVAWDMSYMSTIGLHGSERHLVKLLEDFGVGNWAKSGQKWRDGTRTWDGWLYAKGGWPEKAIAPVTVIWCAKPKTEDLAMTDAAAGVAPSEKKDRRHVLIRIHPSAFLELWDAIRKINPPVTVEDLRWEIGSIEITGPGATEALRGVLWPINTDNAKDSPSTVWKDLVSVTNLGALPPNPVLGFEISDPRLHHPPRTIDLPNDKESHSRLMSVLSSWPPDRTQNAPALFCRKKRLDASRTLPSQKSINRRKAAAMPNTYPEPQPNDPAIPILLFASRTTGPGSGTWTLLLPWKCVSPIWNSLMYYPLSTGANVRFGGLNQKRQLAFEAGVPFFPADYPGTKAGKDWDERETEKRKAEWERRPKGKRFEWGSLRLAEGRKGEVGKGWACDWGTLRADADDSPDDGTNHEPAFYHVPPSLAEEATTSRSTDTIPNANTALSNVCLTIVSRGTPKDCARIYRLPTTDEELRKKWLALFPDPKAKPGQKKKATQLPRKPAPDAPEHVQQAFFAASLLSDDTKEPQPGTADYPPVPEKGDLIGFVTAGNFNLGEGKPTAVGSVVLKKLVEGLSGKKSVDTLCIVRNAGEAVGRLARWKIV
;
A
#
# COMPACT_ATOMS: atom_id res chain seq x y z
N MET A 1 3.71 4.70 -77.87
CA MET A 1 4.23 3.37 -77.49
C MET A 1 3.72 3.03 -76.11
N ALA A 2 2.87 2.01 -76.02
CA ALA A 2 2.24 1.56 -74.79
C ALA A 2 3.20 0.68 -73.99
N ASP A 3 3.61 1.13 -72.81
CA ASP A 3 4.47 0.36 -71.93
C ASP A 3 3.66 -0.68 -71.14
N LYS A 4 4.05 -1.93 -71.30
CA LYS A 4 3.38 -3.14 -70.84
C LYS A 4 3.22 -3.15 -69.31
N ARG A 5 1.97 -3.25 -68.87
CA ARG A 5 1.54 -3.61 -67.52
C ARG A 5 2.26 -4.91 -67.08
N LYS A 6 3.09 -4.85 -66.02
CA LYS A 6 3.63 -6.04 -65.36
C LYS A 6 2.46 -6.92 -64.89
N GLN A 7 2.40 -8.15 -65.40
CA GLN A 7 1.44 -9.15 -64.95
C GLN A 7 1.59 -9.39 -63.43
N PRO A 8 0.50 -9.58 -62.68
CA PRO A 8 0.58 -9.96 -61.28
C PRO A 8 1.18 -11.36 -61.16
N PRO A 9 1.93 -11.67 -60.08
CA PRO A 9 2.41 -13.02 -59.84
C PRO A 9 1.20 -13.96 -59.79
N SER A 10 1.33 -15.11 -60.44
CA SER A 10 0.32 -16.15 -60.52
C SER A 10 -0.21 -16.46 -59.12
N LYS A 11 -1.51 -16.20 -58.93
CA LYS A 11 -2.25 -16.69 -57.77
C LYS A 11 -2.22 -18.20 -57.88
N GLN A 12 -1.41 -18.88 -57.05
CA GLN A 12 -1.69 -20.28 -56.72
C GLN A 12 -3.13 -20.33 -56.22
N GLN A 13 -3.98 -20.95 -57.04
CA GLN A 13 -5.41 -21.12 -56.81
C GLN A 13 -5.63 -21.93 -55.53
N GLY A 14 -6.60 -21.50 -54.72
CA GLY A 14 -7.52 -22.46 -54.12
C GLY A 14 -7.17 -23.11 -52.77
N GLN A 15 -6.45 -22.47 -51.85
CA GLN A 15 -6.57 -22.86 -50.44
C GLN A 15 -7.24 -21.75 -49.64
N ASN A 16 -8.46 -22.02 -49.14
CA ASN A 16 -9.13 -21.10 -48.22
C ASN A 16 -8.18 -20.78 -47.06
N GLY A 17 -8.23 -19.57 -46.50
CA GLY A 17 -7.46 -19.24 -45.30
C GLY A 17 -7.73 -20.19 -44.12
N ARG A 18 -8.83 -20.95 -44.17
CA ARG A 18 -9.15 -22.09 -43.29
C ARG A 18 -8.29 -23.32 -43.59
N ASP A 19 -8.11 -23.71 -44.85
CA ASP A 19 -7.36 -24.91 -45.24
C ASP A 19 -5.87 -24.74 -44.97
N ARG A 20 -5.31 -23.55 -45.23
CA ARG A 20 -3.92 -23.23 -44.86
C ARG A 20 -3.70 -23.25 -43.35
N LYS A 21 -4.69 -22.82 -42.56
CA LYS A 21 -4.67 -22.94 -41.08
C LYS A 21 -4.77 -24.40 -40.63
N ARG A 22 -5.61 -25.21 -41.30
CA ARG A 22 -5.80 -26.64 -41.00
C ARG A 22 -4.54 -27.44 -41.32
N ALA A 23 -3.92 -27.19 -42.48
CA ALA A 23 -2.64 -27.78 -42.88
C ALA A 23 -1.51 -27.39 -41.92
N LYS A 24 -1.38 -26.11 -41.56
CA LYS A 24 -0.40 -25.65 -40.57
C LYS A 24 -0.61 -26.28 -39.18
N THR A 25 -1.85 -26.52 -38.80
CA THR A 25 -2.18 -27.18 -37.52
C THR A 25 -1.89 -28.68 -37.57
N ARG A 26 -2.12 -29.33 -38.71
CA ARG A 26 -1.82 -30.74 -38.96
C ARG A 26 -0.31 -30.99 -38.98
N ASP A 27 0.43 -30.15 -39.71
CA ASP A 27 1.90 -30.19 -39.81
C ASP A 27 2.59 -29.91 -38.46
N ALA A 28 2.06 -28.97 -37.67
CA ALA A 28 2.54 -28.74 -36.31
C ALA A 28 2.24 -29.89 -35.32
N ARG A 29 1.39 -30.85 -35.71
CA ARG A 29 0.98 -32.02 -34.88
C ARG A 29 1.51 -33.35 -35.41
N SER A 30 2.06 -33.40 -36.63
CA SER A 30 2.73 -34.59 -37.15
C SER A 30 4.14 -34.67 -36.58
N ILE A 31 4.38 -35.70 -35.76
CA ILE A 31 5.70 -36.02 -35.21
C ILE A 31 6.29 -37.12 -36.08
N ALA A 32 7.43 -36.86 -36.70
CA ALA A 32 8.17 -37.91 -37.41
C ALA A 32 8.71 -38.90 -36.37
N THR A 33 8.41 -40.18 -36.54
CA THR A 33 8.94 -41.27 -35.72
C THR A 33 9.84 -42.14 -36.58
N GLN A 34 10.94 -42.64 -36.01
CA GLN A 34 11.76 -43.67 -36.64
C GLN A 34 11.53 -44.98 -35.86
N SER A 35 11.45 -46.12 -36.54
CA SER A 35 11.29 -47.41 -35.86
C SER A 35 12.65 -47.89 -35.35
N THR A 36 12.80 -48.07 -34.04
CA THR A 36 14.07 -48.50 -33.41
C THR A 36 13.97 -49.93 -32.89
N GLY A 37 14.41 -50.89 -33.71
CA GLY A 37 14.38 -52.32 -33.39
C GLY A 37 15.54 -52.85 -32.53
N THR A 38 16.47 -52.00 -32.05
CA THR A 38 17.77 -52.46 -31.52
C THR A 38 18.14 -51.93 -30.13
N ALA A 39 17.18 -51.42 -29.35
CA ALA A 39 17.45 -50.80 -28.05
C ALA A 39 17.53 -51.76 -26.85
N PHE A 40 17.18 -53.04 -27.02
CA PHE A 40 17.13 -54.02 -25.94
C PHE A 40 18.14 -55.14 -26.19
N LYS A 41 19.05 -55.38 -25.24
CA LYS A 41 19.88 -56.60 -25.19
C LYS A 41 19.41 -57.42 -24.00
N ASN A 42 18.92 -58.64 -24.25
CA ASN A 42 18.64 -59.66 -23.24
C ASN A 42 17.77 -59.23 -22.04
N GLY A 43 16.78 -58.35 -22.25
CA GLY A 43 15.85 -57.94 -21.19
C GLY A 43 16.37 -56.86 -20.23
N GLU A 44 17.62 -56.44 -20.34
CA GLU A 44 18.18 -55.30 -19.59
C GLU A 44 18.21 -54.03 -20.46
N VAL A 45 17.87 -52.88 -19.85
CA VAL A 45 17.81 -51.57 -20.52
C VAL A 45 19.06 -50.76 -20.20
N ASP A 46 19.93 -50.58 -21.19
CA ASP A 46 21.04 -49.62 -21.13
C ASP A 46 20.49 -48.20 -21.40
N VAL A 47 20.40 -47.38 -20.35
CA VAL A 47 19.78 -46.05 -20.39
C VAL A 47 20.47 -45.12 -21.40
N ASP A 48 21.80 -45.17 -21.53
CA ASP A 48 22.54 -44.29 -22.44
C ASP A 48 22.26 -44.66 -23.91
N LYS A 49 22.31 -45.96 -24.23
CA LYS A 49 21.97 -46.44 -25.58
C LYS A 49 20.49 -46.23 -25.92
N PHE A 50 19.60 -46.40 -24.95
CA PHE A 50 18.16 -46.19 -25.12
C PHE A 50 17.82 -44.73 -25.38
N VAL A 51 18.41 -43.79 -24.62
CA VAL A 51 18.23 -42.35 -24.84
C VAL A 51 18.83 -41.92 -26.16
N LYS A 52 20.01 -42.42 -26.55
CA LYS A 52 20.63 -42.15 -27.86
C LYS A 52 19.79 -42.69 -29.02
N ALA A 53 19.28 -43.91 -28.91
CA ALA A 53 18.40 -44.49 -29.92
C ALA A 53 17.10 -43.69 -30.09
N ARG A 54 16.63 -43.04 -29.01
CA ARG A 54 15.40 -42.22 -29.01
C ARG A 54 15.63 -40.71 -29.09
N GLU A 55 16.87 -40.26 -29.31
CA GLU A 55 17.24 -38.85 -29.29
C GLU A 55 16.50 -38.07 -30.37
N PHE A 56 16.32 -38.69 -31.55
CA PHE A 56 15.59 -38.09 -32.66
C PHE A 56 14.12 -37.86 -32.32
N GLU A 57 13.42 -38.83 -31.73
CA GLU A 57 12.02 -38.72 -31.34
C GLU A 57 11.84 -37.71 -30.22
N ILE A 58 12.75 -37.68 -29.24
CA ILE A 58 12.72 -36.69 -28.16
C ILE A 58 12.88 -35.28 -28.75
N LYS A 59 13.86 -35.04 -29.62
CA LYS A 59 14.04 -33.75 -30.32
C LYS A 59 12.85 -33.40 -31.21
N ALA A 60 12.32 -34.37 -31.96
CA ALA A 60 11.16 -34.17 -32.82
C ALA A 60 9.90 -33.83 -32.02
N LEU A 61 9.70 -34.45 -30.85
CA LEU A 61 8.63 -34.15 -29.90
C LEU A 61 8.80 -32.76 -29.30
N GLU A 62 9.99 -32.39 -28.84
CA GLU A 62 10.29 -31.04 -28.32
C GLU A 62 10.03 -29.96 -29.38
N ASP A 63 10.48 -30.19 -30.61
CA ASP A 63 10.25 -29.29 -31.73
C ASP A 63 8.77 -29.21 -32.11
N ALA A 64 8.04 -30.33 -32.10
CA ALA A 64 6.60 -30.35 -32.31
C ALA A 64 5.86 -29.61 -31.20
N MET A 65 6.23 -29.78 -29.92
CA MET A 65 5.68 -29.02 -28.80
C MET A 65 5.94 -27.52 -28.94
N ASN A 66 7.16 -27.14 -29.35
CA ASN A 66 7.54 -25.75 -29.62
C ASN A 66 6.78 -25.16 -30.82
N LYS A 67 6.61 -25.94 -31.90
CA LYS A 67 5.83 -25.57 -33.09
C LYS A 67 4.35 -25.46 -32.76
N ALA A 68 3.77 -26.37 -31.99
CA ALA A 68 2.38 -26.33 -31.53
C ALA A 68 2.12 -25.12 -30.62
N ARG A 69 3.06 -24.81 -29.70
CA ARG A 69 3.02 -23.62 -28.85
C ARG A 69 3.08 -22.31 -29.66
N LYS A 70 3.87 -22.30 -30.75
CA LYS A 70 3.93 -21.20 -31.74
C LYS A 70 2.77 -21.22 -32.76
N GLY A 71 2.10 -22.37 -32.89
CA GLY A 71 1.02 -22.67 -33.83
C GLY A 71 -0.37 -22.27 -33.33
N LEU A 72 -0.51 -22.00 -32.02
CA LEU A 72 -1.58 -21.14 -31.52
C LEU A 72 -1.63 -19.87 -32.37
N THR A 73 -2.80 -19.54 -32.94
CA THR A 73 -3.05 -18.38 -33.80
C THR A 73 -2.99 -17.06 -33.00
N ALA A 74 -1.92 -16.86 -32.25
CA ALA A 74 -1.67 -15.68 -31.46
C ALA A 74 -0.83 -14.70 -32.29
N ARG A 75 -1.31 -13.46 -32.43
CA ARG A 75 -0.55 -12.36 -33.02
C ARG A 75 0.74 -12.12 -32.23
N ALA A 76 1.75 -11.53 -32.87
CA ALA A 76 3.02 -11.19 -32.23
C ALA A 76 2.83 -10.42 -30.91
N PHE A 77 1.89 -9.47 -30.86
CA PHE A 77 1.60 -8.70 -29.65
C PHE A 77 0.82 -9.48 -28.57
N GLN A 78 0.18 -10.60 -28.92
CA GLN A 78 -0.48 -11.51 -27.98
C GLN A 78 0.51 -12.51 -27.35
N GLY A 79 1.67 -12.74 -27.98
CA GLY A 79 2.75 -13.56 -27.41
C GLY A 79 3.41 -12.96 -26.16
N VAL A 80 3.11 -11.70 -25.84
CA VAL A 80 3.57 -11.00 -24.64
C VAL A 80 2.65 -11.33 -23.45
N PRO A 81 3.17 -11.50 -22.21
CA PRO A 81 2.35 -11.70 -21.01
C PRO A 81 1.26 -10.63 -20.85
N ARG A 82 0.09 -11.01 -20.33
CA ARG A 82 -1.11 -10.14 -20.27
C ARG A 82 -0.82 -8.75 -19.67
N GLU A 83 -0.01 -8.69 -18.60
CA GLU A 83 0.36 -7.44 -17.91
C GLU A 83 1.24 -6.50 -18.77
N LEU A 84 2.02 -7.06 -19.69
CA LEU A 84 2.91 -6.33 -20.59
C LEU A 84 2.25 -5.97 -21.94
N ARG A 85 1.06 -6.52 -22.25
CA ARG A 85 0.32 -6.18 -23.47
C ARG A 85 -0.09 -4.72 -23.48
N ARG A 86 -0.06 -4.11 -24.67
CA ARG A 86 -0.47 -2.71 -24.89
C ARG A 86 -1.50 -2.67 -26.02
N ARG A 87 -2.62 -1.99 -25.80
CA ARG A 87 -3.70 -1.86 -26.82
C ARG A 87 -3.21 -1.25 -28.13
N THR A 88 -2.27 -0.30 -28.04
CA THR A 88 -1.70 0.39 -29.21
C THR A 88 -0.73 -0.48 -30.03
N ALA A 89 -0.40 -1.68 -29.57
CA ALA A 89 0.47 -2.61 -30.31
C ALA A 89 -0.17 -3.14 -31.61
N SER A 90 -1.50 -3.07 -31.75
CA SER A 90 -2.20 -3.49 -32.97
C SER A 90 -1.95 -2.60 -34.18
N HIS A 91 -1.61 -1.32 -33.96
CA HIS A 91 -1.36 -0.34 -35.03
C HIS A 91 0.00 0.38 -34.88
N ASN A 92 0.80 0.01 -33.88
CA ASN A 92 2.14 0.56 -33.66
C ASN A 92 3.12 -0.52 -33.21
N VAL A 93 3.90 -1.02 -34.16
CA VAL A 93 4.95 -2.03 -33.98
C VAL A 93 5.92 -1.68 -32.84
N LYS A 94 6.22 -0.39 -32.61
CA LYS A 94 7.18 0.04 -31.58
C LYS A 94 6.72 -0.24 -30.16
N ARG A 95 5.45 -0.58 -29.95
CA ARG A 95 4.84 -0.94 -28.65
C ARG A 95 5.03 -2.40 -28.25
N VAL A 96 5.72 -3.18 -29.08
CA VAL A 96 6.09 -4.58 -28.81
C VAL A 96 7.62 -4.66 -28.60
N PRO A 97 8.14 -5.61 -27.78
CA PRO A 97 9.57 -5.82 -27.59
C PRO A 97 10.34 -5.96 -28.91
N LYS A 98 11.60 -5.49 -28.97
CA LYS A 98 12.43 -5.47 -30.19
C LYS A 98 12.42 -6.81 -30.94
N ARG A 99 12.60 -7.93 -30.22
CA ARG A 99 12.58 -9.30 -30.77
C ARG A 99 11.30 -9.70 -31.52
N LEU A 100 10.16 -9.07 -31.22
CA LEU A 100 8.87 -9.36 -31.83
C LEU A 100 8.45 -8.30 -32.87
N ARG A 101 9.24 -7.22 -33.06
CA ARG A 101 8.88 -6.11 -33.95
C ARG A 101 8.83 -6.52 -35.41
N ALA A 102 9.80 -7.31 -35.89
CA ALA A 102 9.83 -7.76 -37.27
C ALA A 102 8.57 -8.59 -37.61
N ARG A 103 8.20 -9.52 -36.72
CA ARG A 103 6.97 -10.32 -36.85
C ARG A 103 5.72 -9.45 -36.80
N ALA A 104 5.63 -8.52 -35.84
CA ALA A 104 4.49 -7.62 -35.72
C ALA A 104 4.33 -6.68 -36.94
N ALA A 105 5.43 -6.20 -37.52
CA ALA A 105 5.40 -5.39 -38.73
C ALA A 105 4.86 -6.17 -39.93
N ARG A 106 5.31 -7.42 -40.10
CA ARG A 106 4.82 -8.32 -41.15
C ARG A 106 3.33 -8.61 -40.99
N GLU A 107 2.90 -9.01 -39.79
CA GLU A 107 1.48 -9.27 -39.48
C GLU A 107 0.61 -8.02 -39.71
N MET A 108 1.12 -6.82 -39.40
CA MET A 108 0.41 -5.55 -39.64
C MET A 108 0.27 -5.20 -41.13
N LEU A 109 1.27 -5.53 -41.95
CA LEU A 109 1.23 -5.38 -43.41
C LEU A 109 0.26 -6.37 -44.04
N GLU A 110 0.30 -7.64 -43.62
CA GLU A 110 -0.62 -8.70 -44.06
C GLU A 110 -2.10 -8.34 -43.77
N ASP A 111 -2.34 -7.68 -42.64
CA ASP A 111 -3.68 -7.23 -42.22
C ASP A 111 -4.11 -5.89 -42.84
N ASN A 112 -3.26 -5.24 -43.66
CA ASN A 112 -3.49 -3.88 -44.17
C ASN A 112 -3.85 -2.86 -43.06
N THR A 113 -3.24 -2.98 -41.88
CA THR A 113 -3.59 -2.12 -40.74
C THR A 113 -3.26 -0.65 -41.01
N PRO A 114 -4.18 0.29 -40.72
CA PRO A 114 -3.93 1.71 -40.95
C PRO A 114 -2.87 2.25 -39.99
N THR A 115 -1.65 2.46 -40.49
CA THR A 115 -0.56 3.06 -39.71
C THR A 115 -0.66 4.58 -39.70
N VAL A 116 -1.29 5.14 -38.66
CA VAL A 116 -1.35 6.60 -38.48
C VAL A 116 -0.04 7.11 -37.87
N THR A 117 0.78 7.78 -38.69
CA THR A 117 1.97 8.50 -38.21
C THR A 117 1.57 9.87 -37.65
N ALA A 118 2.22 10.35 -36.59
CA ALA A 118 1.87 11.62 -35.93
C ALA A 118 1.99 12.84 -36.86
N ARG A 119 2.86 12.78 -37.88
CA ARG A 119 3.06 13.84 -38.87
C ARG A 119 1.87 14.00 -39.83
N ARG A 120 1.06 12.95 -40.04
CA ARG A 120 -0.11 12.97 -40.93
C ARG A 120 -1.42 13.31 -40.21
N ARG A 121 -1.38 13.60 -38.90
CA ARG A 121 -2.59 13.97 -38.14
C ARG A 121 -2.90 15.46 -38.34
N LYS A 122 -4.06 15.77 -38.94
CA LYS A 122 -4.62 17.13 -38.93
C LYS A 122 -4.85 17.57 -37.47
N PRO A 123 -4.47 18.80 -37.07
CA PRO A 123 -4.69 19.28 -35.72
C PRO A 123 -6.19 19.34 -35.43
N SER A 124 -6.61 18.81 -34.28
CA SER A 124 -7.99 18.89 -33.80
C SER A 124 -8.45 20.36 -33.66
N GLY A 125 -9.76 20.63 -33.76
CA GLY A 125 -10.32 21.98 -33.57
C GLY A 125 -9.85 22.66 -32.28
N HIS A 126 -9.83 21.95 -31.15
CA HIS A 126 -9.26 22.45 -29.90
C HIS A 126 -7.77 22.77 -29.96
N GLN A 127 -6.99 22.01 -30.76
CA GLN A 127 -5.57 22.25 -30.93
C GLN A 127 -5.34 23.48 -31.82
N ARG A 128 -6.16 23.67 -32.86
CA ARG A 128 -6.16 24.89 -33.69
C ARG A 128 -6.47 26.12 -32.84
N LEU A 129 -7.54 26.09 -32.04
CA LEU A 129 -7.89 27.18 -31.11
C LEU A 129 -6.76 27.50 -30.11
N ARG A 130 -6.09 26.48 -29.57
CA ARG A 130 -4.94 26.68 -28.67
C ARG A 130 -3.75 27.31 -29.37
N LEU A 131 -3.45 26.90 -30.59
CA LEU A 131 -2.38 27.50 -31.39
C LEU A 131 -2.71 28.95 -31.74
N ASP A 132 -3.97 29.24 -32.08
CA ASP A 132 -4.41 30.61 -32.36
C ASP A 132 -4.32 31.50 -31.11
N ASN A 133 -4.81 31.03 -29.95
CA ASN A 133 -4.67 31.74 -28.68
C ASN A 133 -3.19 31.93 -28.28
N ALA A 134 -2.33 30.93 -28.51
CA ALA A 134 -0.91 31.07 -28.25
C ALA A 134 -0.26 32.12 -29.16
N LYS A 135 -0.62 32.17 -30.43
CA LYS A 135 -0.19 33.22 -31.36
C LYS A 135 -0.68 34.60 -30.90
N ARG A 136 -1.96 34.74 -30.54
CA ARG A 136 -2.53 35.99 -29.99
C ARG A 136 -1.81 36.45 -28.72
N LEU A 137 -1.47 35.53 -27.82
CA LEU A 137 -0.72 35.87 -26.61
C LEU A 137 0.73 36.28 -26.93
N GLN A 138 1.38 35.63 -27.90
CA GLN A 138 2.70 36.03 -28.36
C GLN A 138 2.70 37.40 -29.03
N THR A 139 1.68 37.71 -29.84
CA THR A 139 1.54 39.04 -30.47
C THR A 139 1.28 40.11 -29.41
N LEU A 140 0.38 39.87 -28.45
CA LEU A 140 0.14 40.77 -27.33
C LEU A 140 1.39 41.01 -26.47
N ARG A 141 2.18 39.96 -26.22
CA ARG A 141 3.46 40.09 -25.51
C ARG A 141 4.45 40.96 -26.29
N LYS A 142 4.62 40.71 -27.59
CA LYS A 142 5.48 41.53 -28.46
C LYS A 142 5.02 42.98 -28.53
N LEU A 143 3.70 43.23 -28.61
CA LEU A 143 3.10 44.56 -28.56
C LEU A 143 3.40 45.26 -27.23
N ARG A 144 3.29 44.55 -26.10
CA ARG A 144 3.62 45.09 -24.78
C ARG A 144 5.12 45.39 -24.63
N GLU A 145 5.99 44.52 -25.12
CA GLU A 145 7.43 44.75 -25.16
C GLU A 145 7.78 45.96 -26.05
N LYS A 146 7.14 46.11 -27.22
CA LYS A 146 7.26 47.30 -28.08
C LYS A 146 6.73 48.58 -27.43
N ARG A 147 5.59 48.53 -26.73
CA ARG A 147 5.05 49.69 -25.99
C ARG A 147 6.00 50.11 -24.87
N LYS A 148 6.54 49.15 -24.10
CA LYS A 148 7.57 49.43 -23.08
C LYS A 148 8.85 50.03 -23.68
N ALA A 149 9.32 49.50 -24.81
CA ALA A 149 10.48 50.04 -25.50
C ALA A 149 10.23 51.43 -26.13
N GLY A 150 9.01 51.69 -26.61
CA GLY A 150 8.61 53.00 -27.13
C GLY A 150 8.41 54.04 -26.03
N GLN A 151 7.96 53.62 -24.85
CA GLN A 151 7.83 54.45 -23.65
C GLN A 151 9.23 54.80 -23.11
N ALA A 152 10.13 53.84 -23.00
CA ALA A 152 11.55 54.08 -22.68
C ALA A 152 12.30 54.96 -23.70
N LYS A 153 11.83 55.05 -24.96
CA LYS A 153 12.37 55.97 -25.98
C LYS A 153 11.73 57.36 -25.95
N LYS A 154 10.51 57.50 -25.41
CA LYS A 154 9.85 58.78 -25.17
C LYS A 154 10.42 59.43 -23.91
N ASP A 155 10.61 58.63 -22.86
CA ASP A 155 11.18 59.03 -21.58
C ASP A 155 12.70 59.30 -21.67
N GLY A 156 13.33 59.07 -22.83
CA GLY A 156 14.74 59.38 -23.09
C GLY A 156 14.97 60.48 -24.14
N LYS A 157 13.92 61.24 -24.52
CA LYS A 157 14.02 62.35 -25.49
C LYS A 157 13.63 63.72 -24.90
N GLU A 158 13.18 63.76 -23.66
CA GLU A 158 13.18 64.95 -22.81
C GLU A 158 14.22 64.67 -21.72
N ASP A 159 15.02 65.69 -21.37
CA ASP A 159 16.12 65.66 -20.40
C ASP A 159 17.49 65.19 -20.90
N GLY A 160 18.07 66.03 -21.77
CA GLY A 160 19.52 66.17 -21.90
C GLY A 160 20.01 67.41 -21.15
N LYS A 161 20.36 67.26 -19.86
CA LYS A 161 21.41 68.01 -19.14
C LYS A 161 21.71 67.32 -17.80
N ASN A 162 23.01 67.10 -17.56
CA ASN A 162 23.62 66.24 -16.54
C ASN A 162 23.15 66.53 -15.10
N GLU A 163 22.83 65.47 -14.35
CA GLU A 163 23.47 65.10 -13.09
C GLU A 163 23.14 63.63 -12.74
N GLU A 164 24.10 62.93 -12.18
CA GLU A 164 24.18 61.47 -12.03
C GLU A 164 23.24 60.95 -10.93
N GLU A 165 22.28 60.09 -11.28
CA GLU A 165 21.72 59.11 -10.33
C GLU A 165 21.66 57.72 -10.96
N GLY A 166 22.60 56.88 -10.52
CA GLY A 166 22.82 55.54 -11.01
C GLY A 166 21.67 54.57 -10.70
N VAL A 167 21.01 54.08 -11.75
CA VAL A 167 20.23 52.84 -11.67
C VAL A 167 21.21 51.67 -11.75
N MET A 168 21.45 51.09 -10.58
CA MET A 168 22.24 49.89 -10.33
C MET A 168 21.80 48.73 -11.23
N GLU A 169 22.50 48.54 -12.34
CA GLU A 169 22.48 47.32 -13.12
C GLU A 169 23.23 46.26 -12.29
N VAL A 170 22.48 45.40 -11.59
CA VAL A 170 23.07 44.28 -10.84
C VAL A 170 23.50 43.20 -11.85
N THR A 171 24.64 43.45 -12.49
CA THR A 171 25.51 42.40 -13.00
C THR A 171 26.27 41.83 -11.80
N VAL A 172 25.88 40.64 -11.35
CA VAL A 172 26.64 39.93 -10.31
C VAL A 172 27.87 39.32 -10.99
N ALA A 173 28.98 40.06 -10.99
CA ALA A 173 30.30 39.46 -11.02
C ALA A 173 30.48 38.63 -9.73
N PRO A 174 31.12 37.45 -9.79
CA PRO A 174 31.40 36.66 -8.60
C PRO A 174 32.52 37.36 -7.82
N VAL A 175 32.16 38.10 -6.77
CA VAL A 175 33.11 38.64 -5.80
C VAL A 175 32.98 37.79 -4.52
N ASP A 176 34.09 37.17 -4.13
CA ASP A 176 34.28 36.32 -2.96
C ASP A 176 34.25 37.10 -1.63
N ASP A 177 33.20 37.88 -1.39
CA ASP A 177 32.96 38.47 -0.06
C ASP A 177 31.57 38.09 0.46
N THR A 178 31.57 37.07 1.30
CA THR A 178 30.40 36.52 1.97
C THR A 178 29.81 37.54 2.95
N ILE A 179 28.89 38.39 2.48
CA ILE A 179 27.91 39.02 3.36
C ILE A 179 27.11 37.89 4.01
N LYS A 180 27.41 37.57 5.28
CA LYS A 180 26.64 36.61 6.08
C LYS A 180 25.25 37.21 6.33
N THR A 181 24.36 37.13 5.34
CA THR A 181 22.94 37.40 5.54
C THR A 181 22.47 36.49 6.67
N ARG A 182 22.02 37.07 7.80
CA ARG A 182 21.48 36.30 8.93
C ARG A 182 20.48 35.28 8.39
N GLU A 183 20.69 34.01 8.69
CA GLU A 183 19.75 32.95 8.30
C GLU A 183 18.35 33.35 8.76
N ALA A 184 17.39 33.43 7.83
CA ALA A 184 16.04 33.87 8.14
C ALA A 184 15.47 33.02 9.29
N ARG A 185 15.25 33.64 10.46
CA ARG A 185 14.63 32.98 11.61
C ARG A 185 13.24 32.49 11.18
N VAL A 186 13.09 31.17 11.11
CA VAL A 186 11.81 30.54 10.76
C VAL A 186 10.82 30.84 11.87
N LYS A 187 9.60 31.26 11.51
CA LYS A 187 8.48 31.34 12.45
C LYS A 187 8.14 29.91 12.90
N THR A 188 8.70 29.49 14.03
CA THR A 188 8.41 28.21 14.68
C THR A 188 6.94 28.16 15.11
N SER A 189 6.33 26.98 15.14
CA SER A 189 4.95 26.75 15.58
C SER A 189 3.81 27.26 14.67
N LYS A 190 4.09 27.58 13.39
CA LYS A 190 3.06 27.87 12.37
C LYS A 190 2.92 26.73 11.36
N LEU A 191 1.67 26.47 10.94
CA LEU A 191 1.38 25.51 9.88
C LEU A 191 2.02 25.96 8.56
N LYS A 192 2.70 25.04 7.86
CA LYS A 192 3.30 25.34 6.57
C LYS A 192 2.26 25.19 5.45
N ASN A 193 2.24 26.17 4.56
CA ASN A 193 1.50 26.09 3.31
C ASN A 193 2.19 25.13 2.34
N PRO A 194 1.42 24.43 1.49
CA PRO A 194 2.00 23.57 0.47
C PRO A 194 2.88 24.36 -0.51
N PRO A 195 3.91 23.72 -1.09
CA PRO A 195 4.80 24.37 -2.03
C PRO A 195 4.03 24.79 -3.28
N THR A 196 4.33 25.97 -3.80
CA THR A 196 3.64 26.50 -4.98
C THR A 196 3.94 25.63 -6.21
N PRO A 197 2.93 24.99 -6.82
CA PRO A 197 3.18 24.15 -7.98
C PRO A 197 3.51 25.01 -9.21
N PRO A 198 4.12 24.42 -10.26
CA PRO A 198 4.32 25.09 -11.53
C PRO A 198 3.02 25.68 -12.07
N ALA A 199 3.07 26.85 -12.71
CA ALA A 199 1.88 27.63 -13.12
C ALA A 199 0.82 26.80 -13.86
N LYS A 200 1.26 25.87 -14.73
CA LYS A 200 0.39 24.94 -15.48
C LYS A 200 -0.50 24.05 -14.60
N PHE A 201 -0.05 23.73 -13.39
CA PHE A 201 -0.73 22.82 -12.47
C PHE A 201 -1.44 23.53 -11.32
N ARG A 202 -1.22 24.84 -11.12
CA ARG A 202 -1.83 25.62 -10.02
C ARG A 202 -3.35 25.49 -9.98
N LYS A 203 -4.04 25.75 -11.10
CA LYS A 203 -5.51 25.61 -11.18
C LYS A 203 -6.02 24.19 -10.90
N ARG A 204 -5.20 23.16 -11.10
CA ARG A 204 -5.57 21.75 -10.88
C ARG A 204 -5.35 21.29 -9.43
N GLN A 205 -4.63 22.09 -8.64
CA GLN A 205 -4.23 21.81 -7.27
C GLN A 205 -4.83 22.81 -6.27
N LEU A 206 -5.95 23.45 -6.63
CA LEU A 206 -6.61 24.43 -5.75
C LEU A 206 -7.13 23.75 -4.47
N ASN A 207 -7.96 22.71 -4.63
CA ASN A 207 -8.60 22.03 -3.49
C ASN A 207 -7.76 20.85 -2.97
N LYS A 208 -6.72 20.44 -3.72
CA LYS A 208 -5.98 19.22 -3.46
C LYS A 208 -4.51 19.35 -3.80
N GLN A 209 -3.67 18.78 -2.96
CA GLN A 209 -2.24 18.69 -3.22
C GLN A 209 -1.90 17.40 -3.96
N TRP A 210 -0.95 17.49 -4.90
CA TRP A 210 -0.41 16.31 -5.57
C TRP A 210 0.76 15.72 -4.80
N LEU A 211 0.74 14.40 -4.62
CA LEU A 211 1.90 13.64 -4.15
C LEU A 211 3.08 13.79 -5.14
N PRO A 212 4.34 13.58 -4.69
CA PRO A 212 5.52 13.68 -5.56
C PRO A 212 5.41 12.79 -6.81
N THR A 213 4.74 11.65 -6.68
CA THR A 213 4.56 10.66 -7.74
C THR A 213 3.19 10.75 -8.44
N HIS A 214 2.42 11.84 -8.25
CA HIS A 214 1.06 11.96 -8.79
C HIS A 214 0.98 11.72 -10.31
N MET A 215 1.96 12.19 -11.08
CA MET A 215 2.01 11.97 -12.53
C MET A 215 2.21 10.50 -12.94
N PHE A 216 2.82 9.69 -12.06
CA PHE A 216 2.95 8.25 -12.25
C PHE A 216 1.61 7.56 -11.96
N HIS A 217 1.02 7.87 -10.80
CA HIS A 217 -0.21 7.26 -10.30
C HIS A 217 -1.45 7.62 -11.13
N SER A 218 -1.65 8.90 -11.47
CA SER A 218 -2.78 9.35 -12.31
C SER A 218 -2.86 8.69 -13.68
N LYS A 219 -1.78 8.09 -14.17
CA LYS A 219 -1.72 7.34 -15.44
C LYS A 219 -1.98 5.84 -15.29
N ARG A 220 -1.98 5.31 -14.06
CA ARG A 220 -1.92 3.86 -13.78
C ARG A 220 -2.91 3.39 -12.70
N ALA A 221 -3.41 4.32 -11.89
CA ALA A 221 -4.31 4.10 -10.78
C ALA A 221 -5.57 4.96 -10.90
N HIS A 222 -6.65 4.49 -10.28
CA HIS A 222 -7.81 5.31 -9.96
C HIS A 222 -7.43 6.24 -8.81
N MET A 223 -7.62 7.55 -9.00
CA MET A 223 -7.30 8.58 -8.02
C MET A 223 -8.57 9.03 -7.29
N THR A 224 -8.44 9.67 -6.14
CA THR A 224 -9.55 10.39 -5.51
C THR A 224 -10.18 11.43 -6.45
N PRO A 225 -11.51 11.64 -6.37
CA PRO A 225 -12.18 12.68 -7.14
C PRO A 225 -11.56 14.06 -6.89
N PRO A 226 -11.54 14.98 -7.89
CA PRO A 226 -10.90 16.28 -7.72
C PRO A 226 -11.53 17.21 -6.69
N LEU A 227 -12.84 17.10 -6.48
CA LEU A 227 -13.59 17.92 -5.53
C LEU A 227 -13.64 17.31 -4.13
N GLU A 228 -13.41 16.00 -4.02
CA GLU A 228 -13.43 15.23 -2.77
C GLU A 228 -12.07 14.56 -2.53
N PRO A 229 -11.00 15.35 -2.26
CA PRO A 229 -9.70 14.78 -1.94
C PRO A 229 -9.72 14.17 -0.54
N LEU A 230 -9.11 12.99 -0.40
CA LEU A 230 -8.86 12.41 0.92
C LEU A 230 -7.70 13.16 1.59
N TRP A 231 -7.95 13.69 2.78
CA TRP A 231 -6.98 14.42 3.61
C TRP A 231 -6.28 15.58 2.87
N ARG A 232 -7.01 16.25 1.97
CA ARG A 232 -6.49 17.32 1.09
C ARG A 232 -5.46 16.86 0.05
N PHE A 233 -5.31 15.56 -0.17
CA PHE A 233 -4.40 14.97 -1.15
C PHE A 233 -5.14 14.26 -2.30
N ALA A 234 -4.51 14.27 -3.48
CA ALA A 234 -4.89 13.41 -4.58
C ALA A 234 -4.21 12.03 -4.43
N ILE A 235 -4.87 11.10 -3.71
CA ILE A 235 -4.33 9.79 -3.32
C ILE A 235 -4.74 8.71 -4.34
N PRO A 236 -3.85 7.76 -4.69
CA PRO A 236 -4.22 6.58 -5.48
C PRO A 236 -5.08 5.61 -4.65
N LEU A 237 -6.30 5.33 -5.11
CA LEU A 237 -7.22 4.38 -4.47
C LEU A 237 -6.88 2.93 -4.81
N ALA A 238 -6.76 2.62 -6.10
CA ALA A 238 -6.41 1.28 -6.59
C ALA A 238 -5.74 1.35 -7.98
N PRO A 239 -4.79 0.43 -8.30
CA PRO A 239 -4.32 0.24 -9.66
C PRO A 239 -5.47 -0.04 -10.63
N THR A 240 -5.30 0.35 -11.90
CA THR A 240 -6.27 0.03 -12.98
C THR A 240 -6.33 -1.46 -13.30
N MET A 241 -5.27 -2.21 -13.00
CA MET A 241 -5.27 -3.68 -13.11
C MET A 241 -5.92 -4.29 -11.88
N LYS A 242 -6.76 -5.31 -12.08
CA LYS A 242 -7.31 -6.11 -10.98
C LYS A 242 -6.16 -6.80 -10.24
N CYS A 243 -5.90 -6.37 -9.00
CA CYS A 243 -4.73 -6.79 -8.25
C CYS A 243 -5.02 -7.44 -6.89
N TYR A 244 -6.27 -7.75 -6.51
CA TYR A 244 -6.58 -8.35 -5.20
C TYR A 244 -5.71 -9.58 -4.87
N ARG A 245 -5.79 -10.66 -5.67
CA ARG A 245 -4.93 -11.86 -5.50
C ARG A 245 -3.45 -11.62 -5.81
N PRO A 246 -3.06 -10.86 -6.86
CA PRO A 246 -1.67 -10.50 -7.10
C PRO A 246 -0.99 -9.74 -5.95
N THR A 247 -1.71 -8.84 -5.27
CA THR A 247 -1.21 -8.09 -4.11
C THR A 247 -0.91 -9.04 -2.97
N HIS A 248 -1.86 -9.91 -2.61
CA HIS A 248 -1.66 -10.95 -1.60
C HIS A 248 -0.42 -11.81 -1.91
N ARG A 249 -0.32 -12.36 -3.13
CA ARG A 249 0.83 -13.21 -3.51
C ARG A 249 2.17 -12.46 -3.50
N ALA A 250 2.16 -11.17 -3.83
CA ALA A 250 3.36 -10.35 -3.85
C ALA A 250 3.79 -9.93 -2.44
N SER A 251 2.87 -9.78 -1.49
CA SER A 251 3.19 -9.46 -0.09
C SER A 251 3.55 -10.70 0.73
N THR A 252 3.00 -11.88 0.42
CA THR A 252 3.20 -13.09 1.24
C THR A 252 4.21 -14.08 0.66
N ALA A 253 4.07 -14.43 -0.62
CA ALA A 253 4.78 -15.57 -1.20
C ALA A 253 6.07 -15.16 -1.93
N ARG A 254 5.94 -14.39 -3.02
CA ARG A 254 7.06 -14.02 -3.90
C ARG A 254 6.76 -12.69 -4.57
N GLY A 255 7.49 -11.65 -4.18
CA GLY A 255 7.36 -10.32 -4.76
C GLY A 255 7.58 -9.20 -3.75
N ALA A 256 7.22 -7.98 -4.18
CA ALA A 256 7.09 -6.83 -3.31
C ALA A 256 5.98 -5.91 -3.82
N VAL A 257 5.33 -5.22 -2.89
CA VAL A 257 4.35 -4.16 -3.15
C VAL A 257 4.82 -2.88 -2.48
N ALA A 258 4.80 -1.77 -3.20
CA ALA A 258 5.20 -0.45 -2.69
C ALA A 258 4.04 0.55 -2.74
N TRP A 259 4.05 1.52 -1.82
CA TRP A 259 3.09 2.62 -1.75
C TRP A 259 3.79 3.97 -1.56
N ASP A 260 3.28 5.01 -2.23
CA ASP A 260 3.69 6.39 -1.93
C ASP A 260 2.90 6.90 -0.72
N MET A 261 3.57 6.92 0.43
CA MET A 261 3.02 7.33 1.72
C MET A 261 3.35 8.78 2.06
N SER A 262 3.73 9.60 1.08
CA SER A 262 4.10 11.00 1.33
C SER A 262 2.96 11.86 1.89
N TYR A 263 1.70 11.38 1.90
CA TYR A 263 0.61 12.06 2.62
C TYR A 263 0.69 11.91 4.14
N MET A 264 1.49 10.96 4.66
CA MET A 264 1.70 10.80 6.10
C MET A 264 2.39 12.04 6.64
N SER A 265 1.79 12.65 7.67
CA SER A 265 2.26 13.92 8.19
C SER A 265 3.41 13.71 9.16
N THR A 266 4.43 14.56 9.07
CA THR A 266 5.59 14.52 9.97
C THR A 266 5.69 15.84 10.72
N ILE A 267 5.80 15.78 12.04
CA ILE A 267 6.06 16.92 12.93
C ILE A 267 7.50 16.79 13.43
N GLY A 268 8.28 17.86 13.29
CA GLY A 268 9.61 17.96 13.88
C GLY A 268 9.55 18.66 15.23
N LEU A 269 10.13 18.06 16.25
CA LEU A 269 10.33 18.65 17.57
C LEU A 269 11.82 18.84 17.82
N HIS A 270 12.19 19.98 18.38
CA HIS A 270 13.57 20.28 18.74
C HIS A 270 13.65 21.09 20.03
N GLY A 271 14.41 20.61 21.01
CA GLY A 271 14.47 21.21 22.34
C GLY A 271 15.37 20.41 23.28
N SER A 272 15.39 20.81 24.56
CA SER A 272 16.05 20.05 25.61
C SER A 272 15.39 18.69 25.79
N GLU A 273 16.18 17.63 26.02
CA GLU A 273 15.66 16.27 26.21
C GLU A 273 14.58 16.22 27.30
N ARG A 274 14.78 16.88 28.44
CA ARG A 274 13.82 16.89 29.56
C ARG A 274 12.44 17.40 29.14
N HIS A 275 12.40 18.45 28.32
CA HIS A 275 11.14 19.03 27.84
C HIS A 275 10.49 18.18 26.74
N LEU A 276 11.29 17.50 25.91
CA LEU A 276 10.78 16.58 24.89
C LEU A 276 10.15 15.35 25.53
N VAL A 277 10.80 14.77 26.54
CA VAL A 277 10.30 13.64 27.31
C VAL A 277 8.97 14.01 27.97
N LYS A 278 8.94 15.12 28.73
CA LYS A 278 7.71 15.61 29.38
C LYS A 278 6.57 15.84 28.39
N LEU A 279 6.87 16.40 27.21
CA LEU A 279 5.86 16.60 26.17
C LEU A 279 5.30 15.26 25.68
N LEU A 280 6.15 14.27 25.42
CA LEU A 280 5.73 12.95 24.96
C LEU A 280 4.94 12.19 26.04
N GLU A 281 5.36 12.30 27.31
CA GLU A 281 4.64 11.78 28.48
C GLU A 281 3.24 12.40 28.62
N ASP A 282 3.13 13.73 28.44
CA ASP A 282 1.85 14.44 28.44
C ASP A 282 0.87 13.87 27.39
N PHE A 283 1.36 13.29 26.28
CA PHE A 283 0.54 12.64 25.24
C PHE A 283 0.40 11.11 25.40
N GLY A 284 0.83 10.55 26.54
CA GLY A 284 0.68 9.12 26.85
C GLY A 284 1.74 8.20 26.23
N VAL A 285 2.86 8.75 25.75
CA VAL A 285 4.02 7.91 25.37
C VAL A 285 4.60 7.27 26.64
N GLY A 286 4.63 5.94 26.69
CA GLY A 286 5.15 5.16 27.81
C GLY A 286 6.51 4.50 27.54
N ASN A 287 6.90 3.57 28.42
CA ASN A 287 8.15 2.78 28.35
C ASN A 287 9.45 3.60 28.39
N TRP A 288 9.53 4.54 29.33
CA TRP A 288 10.72 5.37 29.58
C TRP A 288 11.84 4.65 30.38
N ALA A 289 11.55 3.45 30.88
CA ALA A 289 12.51 2.58 31.58
C ALA A 289 13.70 2.16 30.69
N LYS A 290 14.62 1.36 31.23
CA LYS A 290 15.80 0.85 30.49
C LYS A 290 15.43 0.13 29.19
N SER A 291 14.27 -0.52 29.14
CA SER A 291 13.71 -1.16 27.93
C SER A 291 13.50 -0.17 26.78
N GLY A 292 13.28 1.11 27.08
CA GLY A 292 13.10 2.17 26.11
C GLY A 292 14.35 2.93 25.69
N GLN A 293 15.53 2.55 26.19
CA GLN A 293 16.75 3.30 25.92
C GLN A 293 17.09 3.34 24.42
N LYS A 294 16.95 2.22 23.71
CA LYS A 294 17.30 2.11 22.29
C LYS A 294 16.52 3.07 21.37
N TRP A 295 15.22 3.26 21.62
CA TRP A 295 14.43 4.18 20.79
C TRP A 295 14.68 5.65 21.16
N ARG A 296 15.04 5.94 22.42
CA ARG A 296 15.49 7.28 22.85
C ARG A 296 16.87 7.64 22.30
N ASP A 297 17.74 6.65 22.15
CA ASP A 297 19.04 6.80 21.50
C ASP A 297 18.92 6.92 19.97
N GLY A 298 17.72 6.83 19.40
CA GLY A 298 17.47 7.06 17.98
C GLY A 298 17.84 5.89 17.04
N THR A 299 18.11 4.71 17.60
CA THR A 299 18.45 3.49 16.84
C THR A 299 17.23 2.60 16.60
N ARG A 300 16.11 2.91 17.26
CA ARG A 300 14.82 2.23 17.14
C ARG A 300 13.66 3.21 17.01
N THR A 301 12.57 2.78 16.38
CA THR A 301 11.30 3.53 16.39
C THR A 301 10.41 3.10 17.55
N TRP A 302 9.68 4.06 18.11
CA TRP A 302 8.56 3.79 19.00
C TRP A 302 7.27 3.87 18.21
N ASP A 303 6.44 2.84 18.29
CA ASP A 303 5.11 2.81 17.68
C ASP A 303 4.07 2.68 18.78
N GLY A 304 3.05 3.53 18.77
CA GLY A 304 2.02 3.51 19.81
C GLY A 304 0.95 4.56 19.58
N TRP A 305 -0.01 4.61 20.50
CA TRP A 305 -1.12 5.57 20.45
C TRP A 305 -0.79 6.85 21.22
N LEU A 306 -1.18 7.99 20.66
CA LEU A 306 -1.19 9.26 21.39
C LEU A 306 -2.59 9.61 21.88
N TYR A 307 -2.64 10.24 23.04
CA TYR A 307 -3.85 10.68 23.72
C TYR A 307 -3.76 12.16 24.01
N ALA A 308 -4.91 12.85 24.08
CA ALA A 308 -4.92 14.21 24.60
C ALA A 308 -4.36 14.24 26.05
N LYS A 309 -3.82 15.37 26.48
CA LYS A 309 -3.22 15.51 27.81
C LYS A 309 -4.21 15.13 28.92
N GLY A 310 -3.80 14.19 29.77
CA GLY A 310 -4.65 13.64 30.84
C GLY A 310 -5.90 12.90 30.34
N GLY A 311 -5.96 12.57 29.05
CA GLY A 311 -7.10 11.95 28.39
C GLY A 311 -6.94 10.45 28.14
N TRP A 312 -5.96 9.80 28.76
CA TRP A 312 -5.87 8.34 28.74
C TRP A 312 -6.95 7.75 29.64
N PRO A 313 -7.77 6.77 29.20
CA PRO A 313 -7.83 6.16 27.85
C PRO A 313 -8.88 6.78 26.90
N GLU A 314 -9.72 7.71 27.35
CA GLU A 314 -10.92 8.16 26.62
C GLU A 314 -10.65 9.01 25.35
N LYS A 315 -9.60 9.82 25.34
CA LYS A 315 -9.33 10.84 24.31
C LYS A 315 -8.15 10.42 23.42
N ALA A 316 -8.29 9.25 22.79
CA ALA A 316 -7.32 8.74 21.81
C ALA A 316 -7.31 9.59 20.52
N ILE A 317 -6.14 10.04 20.09
CA ILE A 317 -5.97 10.86 18.89
C ILE A 317 -5.71 9.97 17.67
N ALA A 318 -4.56 9.28 17.66
CA ALA A 318 -4.14 8.41 16.56
C ALA A 318 -2.91 7.55 16.93
N PRO A 319 -2.67 6.46 16.19
CA PRO A 319 -1.39 5.78 16.21
C PRO A 319 -0.31 6.65 15.55
N VAL A 320 0.88 6.66 16.14
CA VAL A 320 2.04 7.41 15.65
C VAL A 320 3.31 6.56 15.70
N THR A 321 4.27 6.96 14.88
CA THR A 321 5.66 6.48 14.95
C THR A 321 6.54 7.64 15.40
N VAL A 322 7.21 7.48 16.54
CA VAL A 322 8.16 8.45 17.10
C VAL A 322 9.58 7.99 16.81
N ILE A 323 10.40 8.91 16.31
CA ILE A 323 11.78 8.64 15.89
C ILE A 323 12.68 9.72 16.50
N TRP A 324 13.59 9.32 17.39
CA TRP A 324 14.63 10.19 17.89
C TRP A 324 15.79 10.29 16.91
N CYS A 325 16.44 11.45 16.85
CA CYS A 325 17.74 11.57 16.19
C CYS A 325 18.80 10.89 17.06
N ALA A 326 19.59 10.01 16.44
CA ALA A 326 20.75 9.42 17.11
C ALA A 326 21.72 10.49 17.58
N LYS A 327 22.37 10.24 18.72
CA LYS A 327 23.34 11.17 19.31
C LYS A 327 24.60 11.21 18.42
N PRO A 328 25.16 12.40 18.13
CA PRO A 328 26.47 12.47 17.50
C PRO A 328 27.53 11.88 18.45
N LYS A 329 28.55 11.21 17.91
CA LYS A 329 29.66 10.72 18.72
C LYS A 329 30.49 11.89 19.26
N THR A 330 31.10 11.71 20.42
CA THR A 330 32.01 12.67 21.07
C THR A 330 33.21 13.04 20.21
N GLU A 331 33.66 12.14 19.33
CA GLU A 331 34.79 12.37 18.39
C GLU A 331 34.46 13.42 17.31
N ASP A 332 33.21 13.47 16.81
CA ASP A 332 32.77 14.46 15.81
C ASP A 332 32.65 15.87 16.44
N LEU A 333 32.33 15.94 17.73
CA LEU A 333 32.28 17.22 18.47
C LEU A 333 33.68 17.81 18.61
N ALA A 334 34.69 17.00 18.90
CA ALA A 334 36.08 17.44 19.02
C ALA A 334 36.64 18.04 17.71
N MET A 335 36.33 17.44 16.55
CA MET A 335 36.78 17.94 15.25
C MET A 335 36.04 19.22 14.80
N THR A 336 34.75 19.36 15.13
CA THR A 336 33.99 20.57 14.79
C THR A 336 34.32 21.76 15.68
N ASP A 337 34.63 21.53 16.97
CA ASP A 337 35.01 22.59 17.90
C ASP A 337 36.47 23.05 17.66
N ALA A 338 37.37 22.17 17.20
CA ALA A 338 38.71 22.54 16.75
C ALA A 338 38.71 23.39 15.46
N ALA A 339 37.80 23.13 14.52
CA ALA A 339 37.67 23.92 13.28
C ALA A 339 36.96 25.28 13.48
N ALA A 340 36.25 25.48 14.59
CA ALA A 340 35.48 26.69 14.86
C ALA A 340 36.15 27.65 15.87
N GLY A 341 37.21 27.24 16.56
CA GLY A 341 37.94 28.11 17.51
C GLY A 341 37.09 28.66 18.65
N VAL A 342 35.98 28.00 18.99
CA VAL A 342 35.06 28.44 20.06
C VAL A 342 35.32 27.59 21.30
N ALA A 343 35.58 28.25 22.43
CA ALA A 343 35.71 27.61 23.74
C ALA A 343 34.52 26.66 24.03
N PRO A 344 34.70 25.58 24.81
CA PRO A 344 33.67 24.57 25.06
C PRO A 344 32.57 25.16 25.96
N SER A 345 31.67 25.95 25.38
CA SER A 345 30.42 26.30 26.03
C SER A 345 29.62 25.00 26.16
N GLU A 346 29.14 24.66 27.36
CA GLU A 346 28.19 23.58 27.59
C GLU A 346 26.98 23.75 26.64
N LYS A 347 27.05 23.13 25.45
CA LYS A 347 25.95 23.16 24.48
C LYS A 347 24.84 22.34 25.13
N LYS A 348 23.86 23.04 25.72
CA LYS A 348 22.61 22.47 26.26
C LYS A 348 22.19 21.28 25.41
N ASP A 349 22.02 20.10 26.02
CA ASP A 349 21.70 18.83 25.35
C ASP A 349 20.36 18.92 24.60
N ARG A 350 20.43 19.39 23.34
CA ARG A 350 19.30 19.60 22.46
C ARG A 350 19.17 18.40 21.54
N ARG A 351 17.99 17.80 21.52
CA ARG A 351 17.67 16.67 20.65
C ARG A 351 16.60 17.03 19.64
N HIS A 352 16.54 16.22 18.59
CA HIS A 352 15.53 16.29 17.56
C HIS A 352 14.68 15.02 17.57
N VAL A 353 13.37 15.18 17.43
CA VAL A 353 12.41 14.07 17.36
C VAL A 353 11.48 14.30 16.18
N LEU A 354 11.17 13.23 15.44
CA LEU A 354 10.14 13.23 14.41
C LEU A 354 8.94 12.42 14.91
N ILE A 355 7.76 13.01 14.84
CA ILE A 355 6.49 12.32 15.05
C ILE A 355 5.81 12.14 13.70
N ARG A 356 5.59 10.90 13.29
CA ARG A 356 4.82 10.56 12.09
C ARG A 356 3.41 10.17 12.49
N ILE A 357 2.43 10.86 11.92
CA ILE A 357 1.02 10.69 12.20
C ILE A 357 0.22 10.66 10.90
N HIS A 358 -0.90 9.94 10.92
CA HIS A 358 -1.85 9.93 9.81
C HIS A 358 -2.48 11.34 9.60
N PRO A 359 -2.64 11.82 8.35
CA PRO A 359 -3.03 13.22 8.10
C PRO A 359 -4.43 13.60 8.59
N SER A 360 -5.34 12.63 8.82
CA SER A 360 -6.66 12.92 9.42
C SER A 360 -6.58 13.43 10.85
N ALA A 361 -5.60 12.97 11.63
CA ALA A 361 -5.41 13.35 13.03
C ALA A 361 -4.31 14.39 13.24
N PHE A 362 -3.63 14.80 12.16
CA PHE A 362 -2.53 15.76 12.22
C PHE A 362 -2.94 17.11 12.82
N LEU A 363 -4.09 17.66 12.40
CA LEU A 363 -4.54 18.97 12.89
C LEU A 363 -4.91 18.92 14.37
N GLU A 364 -5.55 17.82 14.80
CA GLU A 364 -5.91 17.60 16.19
C GLU A 364 -4.67 17.55 17.09
N LEU A 365 -3.66 16.75 16.73
CA LEU A 365 -2.40 16.68 17.46
C LEU A 365 -1.67 18.04 17.44
N TRP A 366 -1.61 18.70 16.28
CA TRP A 366 -0.93 19.98 16.13
C TRP A 366 -1.54 21.05 17.04
N ASP A 367 -2.87 21.14 17.08
CA ASP A 367 -3.58 22.08 17.94
C ASP A 367 -3.45 21.70 19.42
N ALA A 368 -3.43 20.40 19.75
CA ALA A 368 -3.18 19.94 21.12
C ALA A 368 -1.77 20.34 21.61
N ILE A 369 -0.73 20.15 20.78
CA ILE A 369 0.64 20.58 21.10
C ILE A 369 0.71 22.10 21.27
N ARG A 370 0.05 22.86 20.40
CA ARG A 370 0.02 24.33 20.49
C ARG A 370 -0.67 24.85 21.74
N LYS A 371 -1.73 24.17 22.20
CA LYS A 371 -2.43 24.51 23.45
C LYS A 371 -1.53 24.36 24.68
N ILE A 372 -0.66 23.34 24.69
CA ILE A 372 0.30 23.13 25.78
C ILE A 372 1.40 24.21 25.78
N ASN A 373 1.71 24.77 24.61
CA ASN A 373 2.78 25.75 24.39
C ASN A 373 4.13 25.36 25.08
N PRO A 374 4.67 24.16 24.78
CA PRO A 374 5.88 23.68 25.44
C PRO A 374 7.11 24.52 25.06
N PRO A 375 8.16 24.56 25.90
CA PRO A 375 9.45 25.19 25.61
C PRO A 375 10.29 24.37 24.61
N VAL A 376 9.64 23.90 23.54
CA VAL A 376 10.17 23.07 22.46
C VAL A 376 9.79 23.72 21.13
N THR A 377 10.73 23.76 20.19
CA THR A 377 10.43 24.24 18.84
C THR A 377 9.68 23.17 18.06
N VAL A 378 8.50 23.53 17.54
CA VAL A 378 7.63 22.65 16.77
C VAL A 378 7.62 23.09 15.31
N GLU A 379 7.91 22.17 14.40
CA GLU A 379 7.99 22.41 12.96
C GLU A 379 7.07 21.46 12.17
N ASP A 380 6.28 22.01 11.25
CA ASP A 380 5.51 21.23 10.28
C ASP A 380 6.44 20.78 9.13
N LEU A 381 6.57 19.47 8.92
CA LEU A 381 7.45 18.86 7.91
C LEU A 381 6.67 18.12 6.80
N ARG A 382 5.34 18.28 6.72
CA ARG A 382 4.47 17.60 5.74
C ARG A 382 4.92 17.75 4.28
N TRP A 383 5.53 18.88 3.94
CA TRP A 383 5.95 19.21 2.57
C TRP A 383 7.45 19.08 2.33
N GLU A 384 8.22 18.75 3.37
CA GLU A 384 9.68 18.60 3.30
C GLU A 384 10.11 17.14 3.27
N ILE A 385 9.42 16.28 4.03
CA ILE A 385 9.73 14.84 4.12
C ILE A 385 8.61 14.07 3.42
N GLY A 386 8.98 13.26 2.44
CA GLY A 386 8.11 12.26 1.84
C GLY A 386 8.48 10.86 2.31
N SER A 387 7.64 9.88 1.99
CA SER A 387 7.90 8.50 2.38
C SER A 387 7.38 7.46 1.40
N ILE A 388 8.11 6.36 1.32
CA ILE A 388 7.74 5.19 0.53
C ILE A 388 7.67 4.00 1.49
N GLU A 389 6.57 3.27 1.46
CA GLU A 389 6.46 1.98 2.16
C GLU A 389 6.58 0.85 1.15
N ILE A 390 7.24 -0.24 1.54
CA ILE A 390 7.35 -1.46 0.74
C ILE A 390 7.26 -2.70 1.64
N THR A 391 6.51 -3.68 1.16
CA THR A 391 6.17 -4.92 1.88
C THR A 391 6.38 -6.13 0.97
N GLY A 392 6.74 -7.26 1.57
CA GLY A 392 6.86 -8.56 0.93
C GLY A 392 8.30 -9.08 0.85
N PRO A 393 8.48 -10.36 0.46
CA PRO A 393 9.78 -11.01 0.57
C PRO A 393 10.90 -10.39 -0.29
N GLY A 394 10.54 -9.77 -1.42
CA GLY A 394 11.47 -9.06 -2.30
C GLY A 394 11.66 -7.57 -1.95
N ALA A 395 11.17 -7.10 -0.80
CA ALA A 395 11.22 -5.70 -0.42
C ALA A 395 12.66 -5.22 -0.18
N THR A 396 13.43 -5.97 0.62
CA THR A 396 14.84 -5.66 0.91
C THR A 396 15.69 -5.71 -0.35
N GLU A 397 15.49 -6.74 -1.19
CA GLU A 397 16.16 -6.89 -2.49
C GLU A 397 15.91 -5.65 -3.38
N ALA A 398 14.65 -5.26 -3.54
CA ALA A 398 14.28 -4.13 -4.37
C ALA A 398 14.83 -2.79 -3.85
N LEU A 399 14.79 -2.56 -2.53
CA LEU A 399 15.37 -1.36 -1.95
C LEU A 399 16.89 -1.36 -2.11
N ARG A 400 17.56 -2.49 -1.87
CA ARG A 400 19.02 -2.59 -1.98
C ARG A 400 19.53 -2.33 -3.39
N GLY A 401 18.81 -2.81 -4.41
CA GLY A 401 19.15 -2.56 -5.81
C GLY A 401 18.90 -1.13 -6.30
N VAL A 402 18.11 -0.35 -5.56
CA VAL A 402 17.75 1.04 -5.92
C VAL A 402 18.51 2.06 -5.06
N LEU A 403 18.75 1.75 -3.78
CA LEU A 403 19.43 2.62 -2.83
C LEU A 403 20.93 2.31 -2.83
N TRP A 404 21.71 3.24 -3.35
CA TRP A 404 23.17 3.16 -3.47
C TRP A 404 23.81 4.10 -2.45
N PRO A 405 24.28 3.59 -1.29
CA PRO A 405 24.91 4.41 -0.26
C PRO A 405 26.15 5.12 -0.81
N ILE A 406 26.34 6.37 -0.40
CA ILE A 406 27.60 7.10 -0.60
C ILE A 406 28.54 6.62 0.51
N ASN A 407 29.72 6.09 0.15
CA ASN A 407 30.72 5.64 1.12
C ASN A 407 31.36 6.87 1.77
N THR A 408 30.72 7.46 2.78
CA THR A 408 31.33 8.48 3.64
C THR A 408 32.08 7.84 4.81
N ASP A 409 31.54 6.74 5.35
CA ASP A 409 32.09 6.03 6.51
C ASP A 409 32.50 4.61 6.14
N ASN A 410 33.80 4.39 5.92
CA ASN A 410 34.40 3.06 5.68
C ASN A 410 34.52 2.21 6.95
N ALA A 411 33.94 2.64 8.08
CA ALA A 411 33.94 1.88 9.31
C ALA A 411 33.25 0.53 9.10
N LYS A 412 33.94 -0.56 9.48
CA LYS A 412 33.35 -1.89 9.63
C LYS A 412 32.19 -1.71 10.64
N ASP A 413 30.96 -2.02 10.23
CA ASP A 413 29.71 -1.87 11.00
C ASP A 413 28.96 -0.53 10.90
N SER A 414 29.32 0.38 10.01
CA SER A 414 28.48 1.56 9.73
C SER A 414 27.09 1.17 9.20
N PRO A 415 26.04 1.99 9.39
CA PRO A 415 24.69 1.71 8.89
C PRO A 415 24.64 1.42 7.38
N SER A 416 25.51 2.09 6.62
CA SER A 416 25.63 1.92 5.16
C SER A 416 26.26 0.58 4.77
N THR A 417 27.18 0.03 5.57
CA THR A 417 27.80 -1.29 5.35
C THR A 417 26.85 -2.41 5.79
N VAL A 418 26.21 -2.28 6.95
CA VAL A 418 25.17 -3.20 7.41
C VAL A 418 24.04 -3.29 6.38
N TRP A 419 23.61 -2.17 5.79
CA TRP A 419 22.64 -2.18 4.70
C TRP A 419 23.05 -3.05 3.50
N LYS A 420 24.35 -3.18 3.22
CA LYS A 420 24.84 -4.04 2.13
C LYS A 420 24.69 -5.52 2.48
N ASP A 421 24.88 -5.88 3.74
CA ASP A 421 24.82 -7.26 4.24
C ASP A 421 23.38 -7.80 4.36
N LEU A 422 22.37 -6.92 4.47
CA LEU A 422 20.95 -7.30 4.60
C LEU A 422 20.31 -7.83 3.31
N VAL A 423 21.05 -7.97 2.21
CA VAL A 423 20.49 -8.30 0.89
C VAL A 423 19.72 -9.63 0.87
N SER A 424 20.17 -10.63 1.63
CA SER A 424 19.55 -11.96 1.69
C SER A 424 18.36 -12.04 2.64
N VAL A 425 17.97 -10.94 3.30
CA VAL A 425 16.81 -10.89 4.20
C VAL A 425 15.52 -10.88 3.40
N THR A 426 14.89 -12.06 3.32
CA THR A 426 13.57 -12.25 2.70
C THR A 426 12.44 -12.02 3.69
N ASN A 427 12.58 -12.44 4.94
CA ASN A 427 11.58 -12.24 5.98
C ASN A 427 11.94 -11.02 6.84
N LEU A 428 11.15 -9.95 6.72
CA LEU A 428 11.34 -8.73 7.52
C LEU A 428 11.10 -8.93 9.02
N GLY A 429 10.38 -9.98 9.41
CA GLY A 429 10.16 -10.35 10.80
C GLY A 429 11.41 -10.89 11.49
N ALA A 430 12.42 -11.32 10.70
CA ALA A 430 13.71 -11.77 11.22
C ALA A 430 14.60 -10.59 11.68
N LEU A 431 14.34 -9.37 11.18
CA LEU A 431 15.03 -8.18 11.65
C LEU A 431 14.66 -7.90 13.12
N PRO A 432 15.54 -7.34 13.94
CA PRO A 432 15.20 -6.85 15.28
C PRO A 432 13.96 -5.95 15.26
N PRO A 433 13.19 -5.84 16.36
CA PRO A 433 11.99 -5.02 16.37
C PRO A 433 12.35 -3.56 16.10
N ASN A 434 11.63 -2.92 15.18
CA ASN A 434 11.69 -1.48 14.92
C ASN A 434 13.09 -0.88 14.65
N PRO A 435 13.95 -1.50 13.83
CA PRO A 435 15.30 -1.01 13.58
C PRO A 435 15.29 0.25 12.70
N VAL A 436 16.17 1.21 13.01
CA VAL A 436 16.37 2.44 12.22
C VAL A 436 17.77 2.45 11.61
N LEU A 437 17.87 2.75 10.32
CA LEU A 437 19.11 2.94 9.57
C LEU A 437 19.09 4.30 8.88
N GLY A 438 20.12 5.10 9.08
CA GLY A 438 20.23 6.45 8.52
C GLY A 438 21.55 6.60 7.79
N PHE A 439 21.50 6.93 6.51
CA PHE A 439 22.69 7.15 5.68
C PHE A 439 22.34 7.99 4.45
N GLU A 440 23.36 8.43 3.71
CA GLU A 440 23.19 9.19 2.47
C GLU A 440 23.32 8.28 1.24
N ILE A 441 22.52 8.55 0.21
CA ILE A 441 22.53 7.79 -1.05
C ILE A 441 22.82 8.69 -2.25
N SER A 442 23.35 8.09 -3.30
CA SER A 442 23.43 8.72 -4.62
C SER A 442 22.07 8.75 -5.31
N ASP A 443 21.91 9.63 -6.31
CA ASP A 443 20.69 9.71 -7.10
C ASP A 443 20.43 8.39 -7.87
N PRO A 444 19.33 7.65 -7.56
CA PRO A 444 19.08 6.36 -8.20
C PRO A 444 18.84 6.45 -9.71
N ARG A 445 18.64 7.65 -10.26
CA ARG A 445 18.52 7.85 -11.71
C ARG A 445 19.83 7.61 -12.41
N LEU A 446 20.99 7.73 -11.77
CA LEU A 446 22.29 7.37 -12.35
C LEU A 446 22.34 5.86 -12.65
N HIS A 447 21.83 5.05 -11.74
CA HIS A 447 21.78 3.59 -11.83
C HIS A 447 20.52 3.03 -12.52
N HIS A 448 19.83 3.83 -13.35
CA HIS A 448 18.60 3.40 -14.05
C HIS A 448 18.86 2.99 -15.52
N PRO A 449 18.32 1.86 -16.01
CA PRO A 449 17.46 0.91 -15.31
C PRO A 449 18.25 0.10 -14.27
N PRO A 450 17.66 -0.17 -13.09
CA PRO A 450 18.32 -0.98 -12.09
C PRO A 450 18.45 -2.43 -12.58
N ARG A 451 19.52 -3.09 -12.18
CA ARG A 451 19.78 -4.51 -12.44
C ARG A 451 19.44 -5.34 -11.21
N THR A 452 19.01 -6.58 -11.44
CA THR A 452 18.85 -7.55 -10.35
C THR A 452 20.19 -7.72 -9.67
N ILE A 453 20.17 -7.75 -8.34
CA ILE A 453 21.37 -8.00 -7.54
C ILE A 453 21.57 -9.50 -7.39
N ASP A 454 22.83 -9.93 -7.41
CA ASP A 454 23.16 -11.33 -7.15
C ASP A 454 23.00 -11.59 -5.65
N LEU A 455 22.11 -12.53 -5.32
CA LEU A 455 21.85 -12.92 -3.93
C LEU A 455 22.94 -13.92 -3.52
N PRO A 456 23.79 -13.59 -2.53
CA PRO A 456 24.85 -14.49 -2.09
C PRO A 456 24.21 -15.73 -1.46
N ASN A 457 24.61 -16.91 -1.94
CA ASN A 457 24.12 -18.20 -1.46
C ASN A 457 25.19 -18.98 -0.66
N ASP A 458 26.30 -18.32 -0.33
CA ASP A 458 27.44 -18.95 0.33
C ASP A 458 27.20 -19.13 1.82
N LYS A 459 27.72 -20.22 2.41
CA LYS A 459 27.58 -20.51 3.85
C LYS A 459 28.14 -19.38 4.72
N GLU A 460 29.27 -18.79 4.32
CA GLU A 460 29.91 -17.68 5.04
C GLU A 460 29.03 -16.43 5.06
N SER A 461 28.41 -16.09 3.93
CA SER A 461 27.50 -14.94 3.82
C SER A 461 26.27 -15.12 4.72
N HIS A 462 25.74 -16.34 4.82
CA HIS A 462 24.65 -16.65 5.74
C HIS A 462 25.08 -16.54 7.21
N SER A 463 26.26 -17.07 7.58
CA SER A 463 26.81 -16.94 8.93
C SER A 463 27.03 -15.48 9.32
N ARG A 464 27.55 -14.66 8.39
CA ARG A 464 27.72 -13.22 8.59
C ARG A 464 26.38 -12.52 8.79
N LEU A 465 25.37 -12.82 7.96
CA LEU A 465 24.03 -12.26 8.13
C LEU A 465 23.43 -12.60 9.50
N MET A 466 23.55 -13.86 9.93
CA MET A 466 23.06 -14.30 11.24
C MET A 466 23.77 -13.56 12.39
N SER A 467 25.09 -13.36 12.28
CA SER A 467 25.86 -12.57 13.25
C SER A 467 25.39 -11.11 13.30
N VAL A 468 25.14 -10.48 12.14
CA VAL A 468 24.60 -9.11 12.04
C VAL A 468 23.19 -8.99 12.62
N LEU A 469 22.31 -9.96 12.35
CA LEU A 469 20.94 -9.97 12.89
C LEU A 469 20.91 -10.12 14.41
N SER A 470 21.84 -10.89 14.97
CA SER A 470 21.95 -11.12 16.41
C SER A 470 22.59 -9.95 17.17
N SER A 471 23.70 -9.42 16.66
CA SER A 471 24.44 -8.33 17.34
C SER A 471 23.85 -6.95 17.06
N TRP A 472 23.18 -6.79 15.91
CA TRP A 472 22.66 -5.54 15.35
C TRP A 472 23.56 -4.31 15.60
N PRO A 473 24.72 -4.24 14.92
CA PRO A 473 25.71 -3.17 15.14
C PRO A 473 25.18 -1.72 15.04
N PRO A 474 24.18 -1.39 14.20
CA PRO A 474 23.60 -0.04 14.14
C PRO A 474 23.06 0.49 15.47
N ASP A 475 22.86 -0.35 16.49
CA ASP A 475 22.54 0.11 17.86
C ASP A 475 23.64 0.94 18.49
N ARG A 476 24.90 0.79 18.03
CA ARG A 476 26.08 1.46 18.56
C ARG A 476 26.74 2.39 17.54
N THR A 477 26.62 2.08 16.25
CA THR A 477 27.37 2.75 15.18
C THR A 477 26.60 3.85 14.45
N GLN A 478 25.27 3.95 14.64
CA GLN A 478 24.43 4.94 13.98
C GLN A 478 24.74 6.36 14.50
N ASN A 479 25.24 7.22 13.61
CA ASN A 479 25.44 8.64 13.86
C ASN A 479 24.14 9.44 13.59
N ALA A 480 24.13 10.72 13.96
CA ALA A 480 23.01 11.63 13.75
C ALA A 480 22.62 11.72 12.24
N PRO A 481 21.44 11.21 11.82
CA PRO A 481 21.11 11.17 10.39
C PRO A 481 20.93 12.57 9.80
N ALA A 482 21.55 12.83 8.66
CA ALA A 482 21.48 14.12 7.97
C ALA A 482 20.05 14.56 7.58
N LEU A 483 19.09 13.63 7.57
CA LEU A 483 17.66 13.93 7.32
C LEU A 483 17.08 14.87 8.38
N PHE A 484 17.57 14.85 9.62
CA PHE A 484 17.12 15.77 10.67
C PHE A 484 17.59 17.21 10.43
N CYS A 485 18.70 17.40 9.71
CA CYS A 485 19.25 18.71 9.37
C CYS A 485 18.47 19.36 8.21
N ARG A 486 17.85 20.52 8.50
CA ARG A 486 17.08 21.28 7.50
C ARG A 486 17.91 21.70 6.29
N LYS A 487 19.15 22.14 6.51
CA LYS A 487 20.07 22.57 5.43
C LYS A 487 20.31 21.42 4.45
N LYS A 488 20.73 20.25 4.95
CA LYS A 488 20.96 19.04 4.16
C LYS A 488 19.71 18.58 3.39
N ARG A 489 18.51 18.63 3.99
CA ARG A 489 17.24 18.32 3.30
C ARG A 489 16.97 19.23 2.11
N LEU A 490 17.16 20.54 2.31
CA LEU A 490 16.92 21.56 1.28
C LEU A 490 17.98 21.51 0.18
N ASP A 491 19.23 21.30 0.54
CA ASP A 491 20.35 21.19 -0.39
C ASP A 491 20.14 20.00 -1.33
N ALA A 492 19.87 18.81 -0.79
CA ALA A 492 19.53 17.63 -1.60
C ALA A 492 18.36 17.88 -2.56
N SER A 493 17.37 18.68 -2.14
CA SER A 493 16.21 19.03 -2.98
C SER A 493 16.51 20.09 -4.05
N ARG A 494 17.54 20.92 -3.87
CA ARG A 494 17.93 22.01 -4.77
C ARG A 494 18.95 21.56 -5.81
N THR A 495 19.88 20.70 -5.42
CA THR A 495 20.98 20.23 -6.27
C THR A 495 20.60 19.06 -7.18
N LEU A 496 19.36 18.54 -7.08
CA LEU A 496 18.86 17.48 -7.97
C LEU A 496 18.98 17.87 -9.47
N PRO A 497 19.73 17.10 -10.27
CA PRO A 497 19.91 17.41 -11.69
C PRO A 497 18.64 17.16 -12.50
N SER A 498 18.51 17.88 -13.62
CA SER A 498 17.42 17.67 -14.56
C SER A 498 17.50 16.29 -15.23
N GLN A 499 16.35 15.70 -15.60
CA GLN A 499 16.32 14.42 -16.30
C GLN A 499 17.09 14.46 -17.63
N LYS A 500 17.13 15.62 -18.30
CA LYS A 500 17.87 15.81 -19.56
C LYS A 500 19.38 15.70 -19.33
N SER A 501 19.88 16.25 -18.22
CA SER A 501 21.31 16.15 -17.83
C SER A 501 21.70 14.69 -17.58
N ILE A 502 20.91 13.97 -16.76
CA ILE A 502 21.13 12.54 -16.49
C ILE A 502 21.11 11.70 -17.77
N ASN A 503 20.15 11.95 -18.68
CA ASN A 503 20.08 11.22 -19.95
C ASN A 503 21.30 11.49 -20.85
N ARG A 504 21.87 12.70 -20.81
CA ARG A 504 23.10 13.02 -21.55
C ARG A 504 24.28 12.23 -20.99
N ARG A 505 24.45 12.18 -19.66
CA ARG A 505 25.48 11.38 -19.00
C ARG A 505 25.35 9.89 -19.34
N LYS A 506 24.13 9.36 -19.35
CA LYS A 506 23.87 7.97 -19.75
C LYS A 506 24.18 7.68 -21.21
N ALA A 507 23.97 8.65 -22.10
CA ALA A 507 24.29 8.49 -23.52
C ALA A 507 25.81 8.54 -23.77
N ALA A 508 26.56 9.22 -22.91
CA ALA A 508 28.02 9.29 -22.97
C ALA A 508 28.72 8.09 -22.29
N ALA A 509 28.05 7.41 -21.35
CA ALA A 509 28.57 6.21 -20.71
C ALA A 509 28.70 5.04 -21.69
N MET A 510 29.68 4.16 -21.45
CA MET A 510 29.89 2.96 -22.26
C MET A 510 28.69 2.01 -22.20
N PRO A 511 28.44 1.21 -23.24
CA PRO A 511 27.40 0.19 -23.21
C PRO A 511 27.60 -0.73 -21.99
N ASN A 512 26.51 -1.02 -21.28
CA ASN A 512 26.49 -1.87 -20.09
C ASN A 512 27.17 -1.30 -18.82
N THR A 513 27.60 -0.04 -18.79
CA THR A 513 28.08 0.62 -17.57
C THR A 513 27.13 1.71 -17.07
N TYR A 514 27.25 2.08 -15.80
CA TYR A 514 26.52 3.22 -15.22
C TYR A 514 27.42 4.47 -15.25
N PRO A 515 26.83 5.68 -15.38
CA PRO A 515 27.61 6.91 -15.23
C PRO A 515 28.21 7.01 -13.83
N GLU A 516 29.47 7.41 -13.74
CA GLU A 516 30.15 7.62 -12.46
C GLU A 516 29.56 8.83 -11.70
N PRO A 517 29.44 8.75 -10.36
CA PRO A 517 29.06 9.88 -9.52
C PRO A 517 30.08 11.03 -9.63
N GLN A 518 29.60 12.27 -9.67
CA GLN A 518 30.43 13.47 -9.67
C GLN A 518 30.36 14.18 -8.31
N PRO A 519 31.37 14.98 -7.91
CA PRO A 519 31.34 15.72 -6.63
C PRO A 519 30.15 16.67 -6.48
N ASN A 520 29.63 17.18 -7.61
CA ASN A 520 28.45 18.06 -7.65
C ASN A 520 27.12 17.31 -7.57
N ASP A 521 27.12 15.96 -7.59
CA ASP A 521 25.89 15.18 -7.47
C ASP A 521 25.32 15.27 -6.04
N PRO A 522 23.99 15.31 -5.88
CA PRO A 522 23.36 15.44 -4.59
C PRO A 522 23.58 14.19 -3.72
N ALA A 523 24.07 14.39 -2.50
CA ALA A 523 23.94 13.41 -1.44
C ALA A 523 22.50 13.48 -0.86
N ILE A 524 21.71 12.43 -1.07
CA ILE A 524 20.32 12.38 -0.63
C ILE A 524 20.27 11.72 0.75
N PRO A 525 19.93 12.46 1.83
CA PRO A 525 19.81 11.86 3.15
C PRO A 525 18.54 11.02 3.23
N ILE A 526 18.66 9.79 3.73
CA ILE A 526 17.52 8.90 3.94
C ILE A 526 17.48 8.38 5.37
N LEU A 527 16.29 8.02 5.81
CA LEU A 527 16.06 7.26 7.04
C LEU A 527 15.17 6.09 6.70
N LEU A 528 15.62 4.88 7.00
CA LEU A 528 14.92 3.64 6.72
C LEU A 528 14.60 2.95 8.04
N PHE A 529 13.36 2.54 8.25
CA PHE A 529 13.00 1.72 9.40
C PHE A 529 12.05 0.59 9.03
N ALA A 530 12.19 -0.56 9.70
CA ALA A 530 11.29 -1.69 9.51
C ALA A 530 10.29 -1.76 10.67
N SER A 531 9.02 -1.93 10.35
CA SER A 531 7.97 -2.22 11.33
C SER A 531 7.54 -3.67 11.20
N ARG A 532 7.36 -4.36 12.32
CA ARG A 532 6.81 -5.72 12.34
C ARG A 532 5.29 -5.63 12.34
N THR A 533 4.64 -6.39 11.48
CA THR A 533 3.18 -6.55 11.48
C THR A 533 2.84 -7.97 11.91
N THR A 534 1.81 -8.12 12.74
CA THR A 534 1.22 -9.43 13.04
C THR A 534 0.51 -9.94 11.79
N GLY A 535 0.76 -11.19 11.36
CA GLY A 535 0.08 -11.80 10.19
C GLY A 535 0.95 -12.07 8.95
N PRO A 536 0.35 -12.57 7.84
CA PRO A 536 1.08 -12.97 6.63
C PRO A 536 1.72 -11.79 5.90
N GLY A 537 3.00 -11.88 5.54
CA GLY A 537 3.77 -10.76 4.96
C GLY A 537 4.43 -9.90 6.03
N SER A 538 5.18 -10.59 6.90
CA SER A 538 5.73 -10.24 8.22
C SER A 538 6.67 -9.02 8.26
N GLY A 539 6.19 -7.84 7.85
CA GLY A 539 6.84 -6.57 8.10
C GLY A 539 6.85 -5.63 6.90
N THR A 540 7.13 -4.35 7.18
CA THR A 540 7.13 -3.27 6.20
C THR A 540 8.38 -2.41 6.36
N TRP A 541 9.09 -2.13 5.27
CA TRP A 541 10.10 -1.09 5.26
C TRP A 541 9.44 0.26 4.96
N THR A 542 9.73 1.26 5.79
CA THR A 542 9.35 2.65 5.57
C THR A 542 10.60 3.48 5.32
N LEU A 543 10.71 4.04 4.12
CA LEU A 543 11.78 4.93 3.71
C LEU A 543 11.33 6.39 3.81
N LEU A 544 12.04 7.19 4.60
CA LEU A 544 11.88 8.65 4.70
C LEU A 544 12.98 9.36 3.94
N LEU A 545 12.60 10.40 3.21
CA LEU A 545 13.54 11.17 2.41
C LEU A 545 12.97 12.56 2.07
N PRO A 546 13.79 13.50 1.56
CA PRO A 546 13.27 14.78 1.09
C PRO A 546 12.20 14.63 0.00
N TRP A 547 11.13 15.44 0.10
CA TRP A 547 9.91 15.35 -0.72
C TRP A 547 10.17 15.27 -2.23
N LYS A 548 11.12 16.07 -2.75
CA LYS A 548 11.45 16.10 -4.18
C LYS A 548 12.19 14.84 -4.65
N CYS A 549 12.92 14.18 -3.76
CA CYS A 549 13.71 12.98 -4.07
C CYS A 549 12.84 11.72 -4.19
N VAL A 550 11.60 11.74 -3.70
CA VAL A 550 10.67 10.58 -3.76
C VAL A 550 10.43 10.10 -5.19
N SER A 551 10.23 11.02 -6.14
CA SER A 551 9.92 10.68 -7.53
C SER A 551 11.06 9.94 -8.25
N PRO A 552 12.33 10.40 -8.18
CA PRO A 552 13.49 9.62 -8.63
C PRO A 552 13.55 8.18 -8.10
N ILE A 553 13.45 8.00 -6.77
CA ILE A 553 13.53 6.67 -6.13
C ILE A 553 12.36 5.79 -6.58
N TRP A 554 11.15 6.32 -6.53
CA TRP A 554 9.93 5.61 -6.91
C TRP A 554 9.99 5.08 -8.35
N ASN A 555 10.42 5.91 -9.30
CA ASN A 555 10.53 5.49 -10.69
C ASN A 555 11.57 4.38 -10.87
N SER A 556 12.68 4.40 -10.15
CA SER A 556 13.68 3.32 -10.21
C SER A 556 13.13 2.03 -9.59
N LEU A 557 12.45 2.12 -8.44
CA LEU A 557 11.81 0.99 -7.75
C LEU A 557 10.80 0.24 -8.63
N MET A 558 9.96 0.97 -9.37
CA MET A 558 8.95 0.37 -10.26
C MET A 558 9.54 -0.37 -11.47
N TYR A 559 10.81 -0.11 -11.81
CA TYR A 559 11.52 -0.79 -12.88
C TYR A 559 12.45 -1.90 -12.37
N TYR A 560 12.57 -2.07 -11.06
CA TYR A 560 13.42 -3.10 -10.47
C TYR A 560 12.94 -4.51 -10.85
N PRO A 561 13.79 -5.32 -11.51
CA PRO A 561 13.50 -6.72 -11.78
C PRO A 561 13.90 -7.57 -10.57
N LEU A 562 12.90 -8.13 -9.87
CA LEU A 562 13.16 -9.04 -8.76
C LEU A 562 13.72 -10.37 -9.27
N SER A 563 14.58 -10.99 -8.47
CA SER A 563 15.13 -12.35 -8.63
C SER A 563 14.06 -13.40 -8.91
N THR A 564 12.86 -13.21 -8.35
CA THR A 564 11.68 -14.07 -8.55
C THR A 564 11.02 -13.94 -9.94
N GLY A 565 11.50 -13.05 -10.81
CA GLY A 565 11.06 -12.89 -12.20
C GLY A 565 9.93 -11.88 -12.41
N ALA A 566 9.51 -11.15 -11.37
CA ALA A 566 8.50 -10.09 -11.46
C ALA A 566 9.10 -8.71 -11.11
N ASN A 567 8.39 -7.62 -11.42
CA ASN A 567 8.75 -6.30 -10.93
C ASN A 567 8.01 -6.00 -9.62
N VAL A 568 8.54 -5.03 -8.85
CA VAL A 568 7.81 -4.44 -7.73
C VAL A 568 6.47 -3.89 -8.22
N ARG A 569 5.39 -4.29 -7.53
CA ARG A 569 4.05 -3.77 -7.81
C ARG A 569 3.80 -2.51 -6.98
N PHE A 570 2.94 -1.61 -7.46
CA PHE A 570 2.45 -0.52 -6.62
C PHE A 570 1.04 -0.82 -6.13
N GLY A 571 0.77 -0.47 -4.88
CA GLY A 571 -0.57 -0.54 -4.30
C GLY A 571 -1.22 0.85 -4.18
N GLY A 572 -2.55 0.87 -4.13
CA GLY A 572 -3.30 2.05 -3.69
C GLY A 572 -3.78 1.89 -2.24
N LEU A 573 -4.56 2.86 -1.77
CA LEU A 573 -5.17 2.84 -0.43
C LEU A 573 -5.97 1.56 -0.18
N ASN A 574 -6.71 1.06 -1.18
CA ASN A 574 -7.51 -0.16 -1.06
C ASN A 574 -6.64 -1.41 -0.87
N GLN A 575 -5.45 -1.45 -1.47
CA GLN A 575 -4.51 -2.56 -1.27
C GLN A 575 -3.85 -2.49 0.09
N LYS A 576 -3.58 -1.29 0.61
CA LYS A 576 -3.09 -1.13 1.99
C LYS A 576 -4.12 -1.61 3.01
N ARG A 577 -5.40 -1.23 2.82
CA ARG A 577 -6.54 -1.75 3.60
C ARG A 577 -6.71 -3.25 3.49
N GLN A 578 -6.58 -3.80 2.28
CA GLN A 578 -6.64 -5.25 2.05
C GLN A 578 -5.59 -6.00 2.88
N LEU A 579 -4.34 -5.53 2.89
CA LEU A 579 -3.27 -6.21 3.63
C LEU A 579 -3.44 -6.09 5.14
N ALA A 580 -3.89 -4.94 5.65
CA ALA A 580 -4.23 -4.78 7.07
C ALA A 580 -5.35 -5.74 7.48
N PHE A 581 -6.41 -5.83 6.67
CA PHE A 581 -7.51 -6.77 6.87
C PHE A 581 -7.06 -8.24 6.83
N GLU A 582 -6.24 -8.64 5.84
CA GLU A 582 -5.72 -10.01 5.74
C GLU A 582 -4.80 -10.38 6.92
N ALA A 583 -4.11 -9.37 7.48
CA ALA A 583 -3.29 -9.48 8.67
C ALA A 583 -4.11 -9.51 9.98
N GLY A 584 -5.42 -9.26 9.90
CA GLY A 584 -6.31 -9.16 11.06
C GLY A 584 -6.12 -7.89 11.89
N VAL A 585 -5.41 -6.89 11.37
CA VAL A 585 -5.09 -5.64 12.08
C VAL A 585 -6.05 -4.53 11.64
N PRO A 586 -6.67 -3.80 12.59
CA PRO A 586 -7.54 -2.66 12.26
C PRO A 586 -6.79 -1.54 11.54
N PHE A 587 -7.41 -0.99 10.49
CA PHE A 587 -6.86 0.08 9.66
C PHE A 587 -7.33 1.45 10.15
N PHE A 588 -6.40 2.28 10.65
CA PHE A 588 -6.69 3.67 10.98
C PHE A 588 -6.82 4.55 9.73
N PRO A 589 -7.85 5.43 9.62
CA PRO A 589 -8.90 5.72 10.61
C PRO A 589 -10.17 4.89 10.47
N ALA A 590 -10.28 4.05 9.43
CA ALA A 590 -11.53 3.39 9.04
C ALA A 590 -12.14 2.47 10.11
N ASP A 591 -11.29 1.75 10.85
CA ASP A 591 -11.72 0.77 11.86
C ASP A 591 -11.66 1.35 13.29
N TYR A 592 -11.62 2.68 13.43
CA TYR A 592 -11.52 3.37 14.72
C TYR A 592 -12.63 4.41 14.96
N PRO A 593 -13.92 4.02 14.92
CA PRO A 593 -15.07 4.93 15.08
C PRO A 593 -15.11 5.73 16.39
N GLY A 594 -14.42 5.28 17.44
CA GLY A 594 -14.30 6.05 18.69
C GLY A 594 -13.41 7.30 18.59
N THR A 595 -12.56 7.40 17.56
CA THR A 595 -11.68 8.56 17.35
C THR A 595 -12.37 9.63 16.50
N LYS A 596 -11.98 10.90 16.63
CA LYS A 596 -12.51 11.98 15.78
C LYS A 596 -12.29 11.67 14.29
N ALA A 597 -11.09 11.24 13.93
CA ALA A 597 -10.76 10.86 12.56
C ALA A 597 -11.60 9.68 12.02
N GLY A 598 -11.98 8.74 12.89
CA GLY A 598 -12.84 7.62 12.53
C GLY A 598 -14.29 8.05 12.33
N LYS A 599 -14.81 8.97 13.15
CA LYS A 599 -16.15 9.56 12.97
C LYS A 599 -16.27 10.28 11.63
N ASP A 600 -15.32 11.18 11.33
CA ASP A 600 -15.25 11.89 10.04
C ASP A 600 -15.12 10.93 8.83
N TRP A 601 -14.57 9.74 9.05
CA TRP A 601 -14.46 8.70 8.02
C TRP A 601 -15.78 7.96 7.84
N ASP A 602 -16.40 7.54 8.94
CA ASP A 602 -17.65 6.79 8.96
C ASP A 602 -18.82 7.61 8.39
N GLU A 603 -18.91 8.90 8.75
CA GLU A 603 -19.88 9.85 8.18
C GLU A 603 -19.76 9.92 6.66
N ARG A 604 -18.54 10.13 6.14
CA ARG A 604 -18.28 10.21 4.70
C ARG A 604 -18.63 8.91 3.96
N GLU A 605 -18.22 7.75 4.49
CA GLU A 605 -18.54 6.47 3.85
C GLU A 605 -20.03 6.13 3.98
N THR A 606 -20.71 6.55 5.06
CA THR A 606 -22.15 6.42 5.23
C THR A 606 -22.93 7.24 4.20
N GLU A 607 -22.56 8.51 4.00
CA GLU A 607 -23.16 9.37 2.96
C GLU A 607 -22.98 8.77 1.57
N LYS A 608 -21.77 8.27 1.29
CA LYS A 608 -21.47 7.63 0.01
C LYS A 608 -22.30 6.36 -0.21
N ARG A 609 -22.41 5.48 0.79
CA ARG A 609 -23.25 4.27 0.72
C ARG A 609 -24.74 4.62 0.58
N LYS A 610 -25.20 5.65 1.28
CA LYS A 610 -26.56 6.19 1.15
C LYS A 610 -26.82 6.69 -0.27
N ALA A 611 -25.94 7.53 -0.82
CA ALA A 611 -26.05 8.02 -2.19
C ALA A 611 -26.00 6.89 -3.23
N GLU A 612 -25.16 5.87 -3.02
CA GLU A 612 -25.11 4.67 -3.88
C GLU A 612 -26.40 3.85 -3.83
N TRP A 613 -27.06 3.79 -2.66
CA TRP A 613 -28.36 3.13 -2.50
C TRP A 613 -29.51 3.95 -3.10
N GLU A 614 -29.55 5.27 -2.87
CA GLU A 614 -30.56 6.18 -3.42
C GLU A 614 -30.50 6.27 -4.95
N ARG A 615 -29.30 6.18 -5.52
CA ARG A 615 -29.10 6.15 -6.98
C ARG A 615 -29.72 4.92 -7.65
N ARG A 616 -30.01 3.85 -6.89
CA ARG A 616 -30.68 2.66 -7.42
C ARG A 616 -32.21 2.88 -7.37
N PRO A 617 -32.95 2.59 -8.45
CA PRO A 617 -34.40 2.73 -8.46
C PRO A 617 -35.09 1.75 -7.49
N LYS A 618 -36.33 2.06 -7.12
CA LYS A 618 -37.22 1.14 -6.38
C LYS A 618 -37.28 -0.22 -7.11
N GLY A 619 -37.23 -1.33 -6.38
CA GLY A 619 -37.15 -2.69 -6.93
C GLY A 619 -35.75 -3.18 -7.34
N LYS A 620 -34.73 -2.31 -7.41
CA LYS A 620 -33.31 -2.69 -7.59
C LYS A 620 -32.43 -2.36 -6.37
N ARG A 621 -32.98 -1.63 -5.41
CA ARG A 621 -32.37 -1.34 -4.11
C ARG A 621 -32.97 -2.25 -3.04
N PHE A 622 -32.17 -2.58 -2.02
CA PHE A 622 -32.67 -3.32 -0.87
C PHE A 622 -33.68 -2.48 -0.10
N GLU A 623 -34.81 -3.09 0.25
CA GLU A 623 -35.81 -2.50 1.12
C GLU A 623 -35.65 -3.11 2.51
N TRP A 624 -35.01 -2.36 3.39
CA TRP A 624 -34.72 -2.83 4.75
C TRP A 624 -35.97 -2.93 5.63
N GLY A 625 -37.03 -2.18 5.34
CA GLY A 625 -38.28 -2.19 6.11
C GLY A 625 -39.11 -3.47 5.96
N SER A 626 -39.00 -4.16 4.82
CA SER A 626 -39.72 -5.41 4.57
C SER A 626 -38.98 -6.67 5.01
N LEU A 627 -37.75 -6.53 5.52
CA LEU A 627 -36.93 -7.64 6.03
C LEU A 627 -37.59 -8.29 7.25
N ARG A 628 -37.80 -9.60 7.23
CA ARG A 628 -38.31 -10.37 8.39
C ARG A 628 -37.12 -11.01 9.11
N LEU A 629 -36.89 -10.62 10.37
CA LEU A 629 -35.76 -11.13 11.18
C LEU A 629 -36.15 -12.34 12.03
N ALA A 630 -37.36 -12.30 12.60
CA ALA A 630 -37.98 -13.40 13.33
C ALA A 630 -39.51 -13.19 13.33
N GLU A 631 -40.25 -14.11 13.93
CA GLU A 631 -41.70 -13.95 14.13
C GLU A 631 -41.99 -12.62 14.84
N GLY A 632 -42.94 -11.85 14.31
CA GLY A 632 -43.28 -10.51 14.80
C GLY A 632 -42.26 -9.39 14.51
N ARG A 633 -41.00 -9.69 14.17
CA ARG A 633 -39.95 -8.68 13.93
C ARG A 633 -39.72 -8.40 12.45
N LYS A 634 -40.19 -7.23 12.01
CA LYS A 634 -39.97 -6.67 10.66
C LYS A 634 -39.08 -5.44 10.71
N GLY A 635 -38.26 -5.26 9.69
CA GLY A 635 -37.33 -4.15 9.57
C GLY A 635 -35.89 -4.52 9.91
N GLU A 636 -34.98 -3.64 9.54
CA GLU A 636 -33.55 -3.73 9.84
C GLU A 636 -33.25 -3.07 11.18
N VAL A 637 -32.31 -3.63 11.97
CA VAL A 637 -31.89 -3.02 13.24
C VAL A 637 -30.93 -1.87 12.91
N GLY A 638 -31.35 -0.64 13.18
CA GLY A 638 -30.63 0.58 12.81
C GLY A 638 -30.58 0.82 11.30
N LYS A 639 -29.66 1.67 10.84
CA LYS A 639 -29.51 2.00 9.41
C LYS A 639 -28.80 0.88 8.63
N GLY A 640 -29.45 0.31 7.62
CA GLY A 640 -28.90 -0.81 6.84
C GLY A 640 -27.62 -0.51 6.03
N TRP A 641 -27.35 0.76 5.72
CA TRP A 641 -26.17 1.20 4.96
C TRP A 641 -25.04 1.78 5.82
N ALA A 642 -25.22 1.80 7.15
CA ALA A 642 -24.28 2.41 8.09
C ALA A 642 -24.01 1.50 9.30
N CYS A 643 -22.92 1.77 10.00
CA CYS A 643 -22.69 1.28 11.35
C CYS A 643 -23.37 2.26 12.31
N ASP A 644 -24.59 1.97 12.73
CA ASP A 644 -25.43 2.92 13.47
C ASP A 644 -25.10 2.89 14.97
N TRP A 645 -23.95 3.47 15.34
CA TRP A 645 -23.44 3.45 16.72
C TRP A 645 -24.42 4.02 17.75
N GLY A 646 -25.29 4.95 17.34
CA GLY A 646 -26.34 5.51 18.21
C GLY A 646 -27.32 4.44 18.71
N THR A 647 -27.64 3.44 17.90
CA THR A 647 -28.56 2.35 18.30
C THR A 647 -28.02 1.48 19.43
N LEU A 648 -26.69 1.46 19.63
CA LEU A 648 -26.05 0.71 20.71
C LEU A 648 -26.18 1.43 22.07
N ARG A 649 -26.52 2.73 22.07
CA ARG A 649 -26.73 3.54 23.28
C ARG A 649 -28.11 3.35 23.90
N ALA A 650 -29.11 3.05 23.07
CA ALA A 650 -30.53 3.06 23.41
C ALA A 650 -31.01 1.92 24.34
N ASP A 651 -30.12 1.35 25.15
CA ASP A 651 -30.48 0.55 26.34
C ASP A 651 -30.31 1.37 27.63
N ALA A 652 -29.98 2.67 27.52
CA ALA A 652 -30.03 3.65 28.61
C ALA A 652 -31.28 4.52 28.41
N ASP A 653 -32.36 4.18 29.13
CA ASP A 653 -33.61 4.90 29.38
C ASP A 653 -34.24 5.73 28.24
N ASP A 654 -35.45 5.31 27.81
CA ASP A 654 -36.47 6.12 27.14
C ASP A 654 -36.94 7.27 28.07
N SER A 655 -36.05 8.20 28.40
CA SER A 655 -36.41 9.48 29.02
C SER A 655 -36.51 10.56 27.95
N PRO A 656 -37.58 11.38 27.94
CA PRO A 656 -37.79 12.37 26.89
C PRO A 656 -36.67 13.40 26.88
N ASP A 657 -36.14 13.61 25.66
CA ASP A 657 -35.04 14.48 25.26
C ASP A 657 -35.21 15.92 25.75
N ASP A 658 -34.49 16.29 26.82
CA ASP A 658 -34.28 17.69 27.20
C ASP A 658 -33.03 18.18 26.45
N GLY A 659 -33.26 18.98 25.41
CA GLY A 659 -32.37 19.22 24.26
C GLY A 659 -31.07 20.01 24.52
N THR A 660 -30.35 19.76 25.62
CA THR A 660 -29.04 20.37 25.88
C THR A 660 -27.96 19.44 26.45
N ASN A 661 -28.22 18.14 26.60
CA ASN A 661 -27.20 17.20 27.07
C ASN A 661 -26.32 16.67 25.93
N HIS A 662 -25.05 17.07 25.93
CA HIS A 662 -24.02 16.59 25.02
C HIS A 662 -23.79 15.08 25.25
N GLU A 663 -24.45 14.21 24.49
CA GLU A 663 -24.34 12.75 24.68
C GLU A 663 -22.86 12.27 24.65
N PRO A 664 -22.45 11.39 25.59
CA PRO A 664 -21.05 10.99 25.72
C PRO A 664 -20.58 10.22 24.47
N ALA A 665 -19.53 10.74 23.85
CA ALA A 665 -18.92 10.16 22.66
C ALA A 665 -18.36 8.75 22.93
N PHE A 666 -18.59 7.81 22.01
CA PHE A 666 -17.84 6.55 21.99
C PHE A 666 -16.35 6.83 21.85
N TYR A 667 -15.55 6.00 22.52
CA TYR A 667 -14.08 6.05 22.48
C TYR A 667 -13.48 4.65 22.41
N HIS A 668 -12.23 4.53 21.97
CA HIS A 668 -11.55 3.23 21.83
C HIS A 668 -10.65 2.94 23.01
N VAL A 669 -10.84 1.78 23.64
CA VAL A 669 -10.00 1.27 24.72
C VAL A 669 -8.78 0.55 24.13
N PRO A 670 -7.58 0.73 24.71
CA PRO A 670 -6.40 -0.06 24.37
C PRO A 670 -6.65 -1.58 24.44
N PRO A 671 -6.05 -2.39 23.53
CA PRO A 671 -6.24 -3.84 23.53
C PRO A 671 -5.91 -4.51 24.86
N SER A 672 -4.86 -4.06 25.56
CA SER A 672 -4.44 -4.61 26.86
C SER A 672 -5.51 -4.46 27.95
N LEU A 673 -6.17 -3.30 28.02
CA LEU A 673 -7.25 -3.06 28.98
C LEU A 673 -8.52 -3.83 28.61
N ALA A 674 -8.80 -4.00 27.32
CA ALA A 674 -9.92 -4.82 26.86
C ALA A 674 -9.69 -6.32 27.13
N GLU A 675 -8.46 -6.82 26.94
CA GLU A 675 -8.08 -8.19 27.29
C GLU A 675 -8.15 -8.44 28.80
N GLU A 676 -7.72 -7.47 29.60
CA GLU A 676 -7.85 -7.54 31.06
C GLU A 676 -9.32 -7.59 31.48
N ALA A 677 -10.17 -6.68 30.97
CA ALA A 677 -11.60 -6.66 31.30
C ALA A 677 -12.36 -7.92 30.87
N THR A 678 -12.01 -8.51 29.72
CA THR A 678 -12.61 -9.78 29.28
C THR A 678 -12.10 -10.98 30.08
N THR A 679 -10.88 -10.92 30.60
CA THR A 679 -10.30 -11.98 31.45
C THR A 679 -10.83 -11.90 32.88
N SER A 680 -10.87 -10.70 33.47
CA SER A 680 -11.41 -10.42 34.81
C SER A 680 -12.94 -10.47 34.86
N ARG A 681 -13.59 -10.33 33.70
CA ARG A 681 -15.05 -10.21 33.54
C ARG A 681 -15.65 -9.04 34.31
N SER A 682 -14.86 -8.00 34.53
CA SER A 682 -15.30 -6.76 35.15
C SER A 682 -14.87 -5.58 34.28
N THR A 683 -15.72 -4.56 34.23
CA THR A 683 -15.43 -3.28 33.58
C THR A 683 -15.25 -2.14 34.58
N ASP A 684 -15.07 -2.45 35.87
CA ASP A 684 -15.04 -1.44 36.94
C ASP A 684 -13.84 -0.48 36.82
N THR A 685 -12.75 -0.95 36.23
CA THR A 685 -11.54 -0.16 35.97
C THR A 685 -11.64 0.71 34.72
N ILE A 686 -12.74 0.61 33.95
CA ILE A 686 -12.91 1.29 32.67
C ILE A 686 -13.85 2.49 32.84
N PRO A 687 -13.37 3.72 32.61
CA PRO A 687 -14.21 4.91 32.65
C PRO A 687 -15.37 4.79 31.65
N ASN A 688 -16.60 5.12 32.02
CA ASN A 688 -17.73 5.14 31.08
C ASN A 688 -17.85 3.86 30.21
N ALA A 689 -17.83 2.68 30.83
CA ALA A 689 -17.81 1.38 30.14
C ALA A 689 -18.93 1.17 29.08
N ASN A 690 -20.07 1.88 29.20
CA ASN A 690 -21.17 1.86 28.22
C ASN A 690 -20.78 2.43 26.83
N THR A 691 -19.78 3.32 26.77
CA THR A 691 -19.31 3.97 25.53
C THR A 691 -17.89 3.54 25.13
N ALA A 692 -17.31 2.61 25.88
CA ALA A 692 -16.02 2.00 25.61
C ALA A 692 -16.13 1.00 24.45
N LEU A 693 -15.45 1.28 23.33
CA LEU A 693 -15.32 0.38 22.20
C LEU A 693 -14.01 -0.40 22.25
N SER A 694 -14.05 -1.65 21.83
CA SER A 694 -12.87 -2.48 21.58
C SER A 694 -12.92 -3.05 20.16
N ASN A 695 -11.76 -3.14 19.51
CA ASN A 695 -11.65 -3.74 18.19
C ASN A 695 -11.53 -5.25 18.29
N VAL A 696 -12.25 -5.94 17.43
CA VAL A 696 -12.30 -7.40 17.36
C VAL A 696 -12.10 -7.88 15.93
N CYS A 697 -11.31 -8.93 15.78
CA CYS A 697 -11.24 -9.75 14.58
C CYS A 697 -12.18 -10.94 14.74
N LEU A 698 -13.04 -11.14 13.75
CA LEU A 698 -14.07 -12.16 13.70
C LEU A 698 -13.67 -13.22 12.67
N THR A 699 -13.66 -14.49 13.04
CA THR A 699 -13.52 -15.64 12.14
C THR A 699 -14.85 -16.33 12.03
N ILE A 700 -15.47 -16.33 10.85
CA ILE A 700 -16.76 -17.00 10.65
C ILE A 700 -16.56 -18.51 10.63
N VAL A 701 -17.30 -19.24 11.46
CA VAL A 701 -17.23 -20.71 11.57
C VAL A 701 -18.16 -21.37 10.56
N SER A 702 -19.36 -20.80 10.39
CA SER A 702 -20.39 -21.29 9.47
C SER A 702 -20.16 -20.83 8.02
N ARG A 703 -20.82 -21.48 7.06
CA ARG A 703 -20.77 -21.06 5.65
C ARG A 703 -21.28 -19.62 5.53
N GLY A 704 -20.59 -18.77 4.77
CA GLY A 704 -21.01 -17.39 4.47
C GLY A 704 -19.85 -16.39 4.57
N THR A 705 -20.05 -15.17 4.07
CA THR A 705 -19.02 -14.11 4.14
C THR A 705 -19.62 -12.85 4.73
N PRO A 706 -18.99 -12.27 5.77
CA PRO A 706 -19.46 -11.03 6.36
C PRO A 706 -19.17 -9.88 5.38
N LYS A 707 -20.01 -8.86 5.39
CA LYS A 707 -19.86 -7.63 4.62
C LYS A 707 -19.66 -6.46 5.57
N ASP A 708 -19.16 -5.35 5.04
CA ASP A 708 -19.12 -4.06 5.75
C ASP A 708 -20.52 -3.71 6.28
N CYS A 709 -20.58 -3.07 7.46
CA CYS A 709 -21.80 -2.73 8.18
C CYS A 709 -22.63 -3.94 8.65
N ALA A 710 -22.07 -5.15 8.69
CA ALA A 710 -22.72 -6.28 9.35
C ALA A 710 -22.87 -6.02 10.86
N ARG A 711 -23.92 -6.58 11.46
CA ARG A 711 -24.26 -6.46 12.88
C ARG A 711 -23.59 -7.60 13.65
N ILE A 712 -23.06 -7.29 14.83
CA ILE A 712 -22.45 -8.24 15.75
C ILE A 712 -23.36 -8.36 16.97
N TYR A 713 -23.84 -9.57 17.22
CA TYR A 713 -24.67 -9.90 18.37
C TYR A 713 -23.88 -10.80 19.33
N ARG A 714 -24.08 -10.62 20.64
CA ARG A 714 -23.66 -11.61 21.64
C ARG A 714 -24.55 -12.85 21.55
N LEU A 715 -24.15 -13.92 22.22
CA LEU A 715 -25.03 -15.06 22.43
C LEU A 715 -26.19 -14.62 23.35
N PRO A 716 -27.44 -15.02 23.07
CA PRO A 716 -28.59 -14.66 23.90
C PRO A 716 -28.36 -15.05 25.36
N THR A 717 -28.56 -14.09 26.27
CA THR A 717 -28.48 -14.32 27.72
C THR A 717 -29.86 -14.51 28.34
N THR A 718 -30.89 -13.88 27.78
CA THR A 718 -32.29 -13.97 28.23
C THR A 718 -32.99 -15.24 27.74
N ASP A 719 -32.69 -15.68 26.51
CA ASP A 719 -33.28 -16.87 25.89
C ASP A 719 -32.29 -18.05 25.88
N GLU A 720 -32.41 -18.93 26.87
CA GLU A 720 -31.57 -20.12 26.98
C GLU A 720 -31.79 -21.15 25.86
N GLU A 721 -33.00 -21.26 25.33
CA GLU A 721 -33.31 -22.22 24.27
C GLU A 721 -32.65 -21.81 22.96
N LEU A 722 -32.76 -20.53 22.61
CA LEU A 722 -32.10 -19.97 21.44
C LEU A 722 -30.58 -20.07 21.59
N ARG A 723 -30.04 -19.83 22.79
CA ARG A 723 -28.63 -20.03 23.08
C ARG A 723 -28.20 -21.49 22.83
N LYS A 724 -28.96 -22.48 23.32
CA LYS A 724 -28.68 -23.90 23.08
C LYS A 724 -28.70 -24.24 21.59
N LYS A 725 -29.67 -23.71 20.83
CA LYS A 725 -29.75 -23.88 19.37
C LYS A 725 -28.53 -23.31 18.65
N TRP A 726 -28.04 -22.13 19.04
CA TRP A 726 -26.81 -21.55 18.48
C TRP A 726 -25.55 -22.34 18.86
N LEU A 727 -25.46 -22.84 20.09
CA LEU A 727 -24.34 -23.66 20.54
C LEU A 727 -24.30 -25.02 19.85
N ALA A 728 -25.45 -25.59 19.49
CA ALA A 728 -25.53 -26.84 18.73
C ALA A 728 -24.92 -26.73 17.31
N LEU A 729 -24.85 -25.51 16.75
CA LEU A 729 -24.18 -25.26 15.47
C LEU A 729 -22.65 -25.22 15.57
N PHE A 730 -22.09 -25.18 16.79
CA PHE A 730 -20.65 -25.14 16.99
C PHE A 730 -20.07 -26.56 16.97
N PRO A 731 -19.18 -26.90 16.02
CA PRO A 731 -18.59 -28.23 15.97
C PRO A 731 -17.68 -28.48 17.18
N ASP A 732 -17.96 -29.50 17.97
CA ASP A 732 -17.18 -29.84 19.17
C ASP A 732 -15.76 -30.30 18.77
N PRO A 733 -14.69 -29.57 19.13
CA PRO A 733 -13.33 -29.95 18.79
C PRO A 733 -12.87 -31.27 19.45
N LYS A 734 -13.56 -31.74 20.50
CA LYS A 734 -13.29 -33.03 21.15
C LYS A 734 -14.00 -34.22 20.50
N ALA A 735 -14.90 -33.97 19.54
CA ALA A 735 -15.47 -35.05 18.75
C ALA A 735 -14.36 -35.68 17.91
N LYS A 736 -13.91 -36.88 18.30
CA LYS A 736 -13.01 -37.70 17.48
C LYS A 736 -13.61 -37.77 16.07
N PRO A 737 -12.82 -37.64 14.98
CA PRO A 737 -13.34 -37.67 13.62
C PRO A 737 -14.04 -39.01 13.24
N GLY A 738 -14.08 -40.00 14.15
CA GLY A 738 -14.80 -41.27 14.02
C GLY A 738 -16.11 -41.40 14.82
N GLN A 739 -16.59 -40.39 15.55
CA GLN A 739 -17.88 -40.43 16.26
C GLN A 739 -18.88 -39.42 15.66
N LYS A 740 -18.97 -39.38 14.33
CA LYS A 740 -20.27 -39.04 13.74
C LYS A 740 -21.19 -40.22 14.08
N LYS A 741 -22.34 -39.96 14.74
CA LYS A 741 -23.48 -40.91 14.74
C LYS A 741 -23.57 -41.48 13.33
N LYS A 742 -23.70 -42.82 13.18
CA LYS A 742 -23.70 -43.56 11.89
C LYS A 742 -24.60 -42.88 10.83
N ALA A 743 -24.12 -41.81 10.24
CA ALA A 743 -24.62 -41.26 9.00
C ALA A 743 -24.01 -42.21 7.98
N THR A 744 -24.88 -42.98 7.34
CA THR A 744 -24.59 -43.82 6.18
C THR A 744 -23.54 -43.12 5.31
N GLN A 745 -22.29 -43.59 5.36
CA GLN A 745 -21.24 -43.02 4.53
C GLN A 745 -21.71 -43.20 3.09
N LEU A 746 -21.88 -42.08 2.38
CA LEU A 746 -22.12 -42.13 0.96
C LEU A 746 -21.02 -42.98 0.30
N PRO A 747 -21.35 -43.95 -0.55
CA PRO A 747 -20.35 -44.73 -1.26
C PRO A 747 -19.39 -43.79 -2.01
N ARG A 748 -18.12 -44.17 -2.17
CA ARG A 748 -17.12 -43.29 -2.84
C ARG A 748 -17.65 -42.84 -4.20
N LYS A 749 -17.48 -41.55 -4.51
CA LYS A 749 -17.92 -40.97 -5.78
C LYS A 749 -17.39 -41.84 -6.93
N PRO A 750 -18.27 -42.43 -7.75
CA PRO A 750 -17.84 -43.31 -8.84
C PRO A 750 -16.94 -42.54 -9.83
N ALA A 751 -16.01 -43.26 -10.44
CA ALA A 751 -15.13 -42.69 -11.46
C ALA A 751 -15.96 -42.20 -12.67
N PRO A 752 -15.45 -41.22 -13.46
CA PRO A 752 -16.21 -40.59 -14.55
C PRO A 752 -16.72 -41.58 -15.62
N ASP A 753 -16.07 -42.73 -15.70
CA ASP A 753 -16.29 -43.86 -16.61
C ASP A 753 -17.18 -44.98 -16.01
N ALA A 754 -17.70 -44.80 -14.80
CA ALA A 754 -18.56 -45.80 -14.17
C ALA A 754 -19.91 -45.95 -14.90
N PRO A 755 -20.49 -47.17 -14.94
CA PRO A 755 -21.79 -47.42 -15.56
C PRO A 755 -22.93 -46.53 -15.00
N GLU A 756 -23.89 -46.15 -15.85
CA GLU A 756 -24.99 -45.22 -15.49
C GLU A 756 -25.75 -45.64 -14.24
N HIS A 757 -26.03 -46.93 -14.05
CA HIS A 757 -26.75 -47.42 -12.88
C HIS A 757 -25.99 -47.17 -11.56
N VAL A 758 -24.65 -47.18 -11.58
CA VAL A 758 -23.80 -46.86 -10.41
C VAL A 758 -23.81 -45.37 -10.13
N GLN A 759 -23.80 -44.54 -11.17
CA GLN A 759 -23.91 -43.08 -11.03
C GLN A 759 -25.29 -42.68 -10.50
N GLN A 760 -26.36 -43.31 -11.01
CA GLN A 760 -27.73 -43.12 -10.55
C GLN A 760 -27.94 -43.63 -9.11
N ALA A 761 -27.37 -44.77 -8.75
CA ALA A 761 -27.42 -45.28 -7.37
C ALA A 761 -26.66 -44.37 -6.39
N PHE A 762 -25.49 -43.85 -6.79
CA PHE A 762 -24.76 -42.85 -5.98
C PHE A 762 -25.54 -41.54 -5.86
N PHE A 763 -26.17 -41.08 -6.94
CA PHE A 763 -27.00 -39.88 -6.94
C PHE A 763 -28.26 -40.04 -6.07
N ALA A 764 -28.96 -41.17 -6.18
CA ALA A 764 -30.10 -41.52 -5.34
C ALA A 764 -29.70 -41.64 -3.86
N ALA A 765 -28.58 -42.30 -3.55
CA ALA A 765 -28.03 -42.36 -2.19
C ALA A 765 -27.67 -40.95 -1.66
N SER A 766 -27.14 -40.08 -2.52
CA SER A 766 -26.83 -38.67 -2.18
C SER A 766 -28.08 -37.81 -1.97
N LEU A 767 -29.24 -38.18 -2.51
CA LEU A 767 -30.51 -37.49 -2.31
C LEU A 767 -31.25 -38.00 -1.06
N LEU A 768 -31.06 -39.28 -0.70
CA LEU A 768 -31.72 -39.92 0.46
C LEU A 768 -30.98 -39.71 1.79
N SER A 769 -29.71 -39.27 1.77
CA SER A 769 -28.90 -39.04 2.98
C SER A 769 -29.28 -37.79 3.83
N ASP A 770 -30.48 -37.25 3.64
CA ASP A 770 -30.88 -35.92 4.12
C ASP A 770 -31.23 -35.86 5.62
N ASP A 771 -31.35 -36.99 6.30
CA ASP A 771 -31.79 -37.08 7.71
C ASP A 771 -30.74 -36.72 8.78
N THR A 772 -29.52 -36.30 8.38
CA THR A 772 -28.47 -35.83 9.31
C THR A 772 -27.79 -34.54 8.88
N LYS A 773 -28.49 -33.68 8.14
CA LYS A 773 -27.95 -32.35 7.79
C LYS A 773 -28.10 -31.41 8.98
N GLU A 774 -26.97 -30.95 9.53
CA GLU A 774 -26.93 -29.76 10.39
C GLU A 774 -27.82 -28.66 9.78
N PRO A 775 -28.63 -27.95 10.58
CA PRO A 775 -29.58 -26.98 10.05
C PRO A 775 -28.84 -25.96 9.19
N GLN A 776 -29.24 -25.85 7.92
CA GLN A 776 -28.54 -25.00 6.97
C GLN A 776 -29.00 -23.54 7.12
N PRO A 777 -28.11 -22.55 6.94
CA PRO A 777 -28.48 -21.15 7.01
C PRO A 777 -29.66 -20.82 6.06
N GLY A 778 -30.83 -20.51 6.64
CA GLY A 778 -32.05 -20.17 5.89
C GLY A 778 -33.14 -21.26 5.85
N THR A 779 -32.94 -22.43 6.48
CA THR A 779 -34.01 -23.41 6.72
C THR A 779 -34.89 -22.98 7.90
N ALA A 780 -36.13 -23.48 7.99
CA ALA A 780 -37.04 -23.16 9.10
C ALA A 780 -36.46 -23.55 10.46
N ASP A 781 -35.67 -24.63 10.50
CA ASP A 781 -35.02 -25.14 11.71
C ASP A 781 -33.76 -24.36 12.11
N TYR A 782 -33.34 -23.35 11.32
CA TYR A 782 -32.16 -22.55 11.63
C TYR A 782 -32.47 -21.52 12.72
N PRO A 783 -31.57 -21.29 13.70
CA PRO A 783 -31.86 -20.39 14.81
C PRO A 783 -32.16 -18.95 14.33
N PRO A 784 -33.22 -18.30 14.84
CA PRO A 784 -33.51 -16.92 14.52
C PRO A 784 -32.42 -15.97 15.05
N VAL A 785 -32.35 -14.78 14.47
CA VAL A 785 -31.40 -13.73 14.88
C VAL A 785 -31.75 -13.28 16.30
N PRO A 786 -30.77 -13.03 17.18
CA PRO A 786 -31.02 -12.48 18.52
C PRO A 786 -31.78 -11.14 18.53
N GLU A 787 -32.21 -10.72 19.72
CA GLU A 787 -32.93 -9.46 19.91
C GLU A 787 -32.02 -8.23 19.80
N LYS A 788 -32.62 -7.04 19.84
CA LYS A 788 -31.87 -5.77 19.77
C LYS A 788 -30.93 -5.61 20.98
N GLY A 789 -31.33 -6.04 22.18
CA GLY A 789 -30.51 -5.96 23.38
C GLY A 789 -29.21 -6.76 23.32
N ASP A 790 -29.15 -7.79 22.45
CA ASP A 790 -27.93 -8.56 22.20
C ASP A 790 -27.01 -7.94 21.15
N LEU A 791 -27.39 -6.82 20.53
CA LEU A 791 -26.53 -6.11 19.60
C LEU A 791 -25.39 -5.42 20.36
N ILE A 792 -24.16 -5.84 20.08
CA ILE A 792 -22.96 -5.35 20.78
C ILE A 792 -22.04 -4.51 19.89
N GLY A 793 -22.17 -4.58 18.56
CA GLY A 793 -21.28 -3.84 17.67
C GLY A 793 -21.54 -4.02 16.19
N PHE A 794 -20.61 -3.50 15.38
CA PHE A 794 -20.68 -3.56 13.93
C PHE A 794 -19.34 -3.94 13.31
N VAL A 795 -19.42 -4.61 12.16
CA VAL A 795 -18.29 -4.92 11.29
C VAL A 795 -17.95 -3.70 10.44
N THR A 796 -16.72 -3.22 10.55
CA THR A 796 -16.21 -2.09 9.76
C THR A 796 -15.65 -2.56 8.42
N ALA A 797 -15.01 -3.73 8.39
CA ALA A 797 -14.46 -4.37 7.20
C ALA A 797 -14.74 -5.88 7.19
N GLY A 798 -15.54 -6.37 6.25
CA GLY A 798 -15.88 -7.79 6.13
C GLY A 798 -15.56 -8.35 4.75
N ASN A 799 -14.80 -9.45 4.66
CA ASN A 799 -14.51 -10.11 3.39
C ASN A 799 -13.99 -11.55 3.57
N PHE A 800 -13.70 -12.24 2.46
CA PHE A 800 -12.95 -13.48 2.47
C PHE A 800 -11.45 -13.21 2.66
N ASN A 801 -10.84 -13.74 3.71
CA ASN A 801 -9.41 -13.57 3.98
C ASN A 801 -8.59 -14.63 3.23
N LEU A 802 -7.76 -14.17 2.30
CA LEU A 802 -6.88 -15.05 1.53
C LEU A 802 -5.71 -15.61 2.36
N GLY A 803 -5.29 -14.92 3.42
CA GLY A 803 -4.23 -15.37 4.32
C GLY A 803 -4.65 -16.54 5.20
N GLU A 804 -5.89 -16.52 5.71
CA GLU A 804 -6.44 -17.60 6.52
C GLU A 804 -7.21 -18.66 5.73
N GLY A 805 -7.61 -18.35 4.49
CA GLY A 805 -8.44 -19.22 3.67
C GLY A 805 -9.89 -19.35 4.17
N LYS A 806 -10.34 -18.40 5.01
CA LYS A 806 -11.65 -18.38 5.66
C LYS A 806 -12.28 -16.98 5.60
N PRO A 807 -13.61 -16.86 5.76
CA PRO A 807 -14.26 -15.56 5.88
C PRO A 807 -13.93 -14.94 7.23
N THR A 808 -13.41 -13.71 7.22
CA THR A 808 -13.12 -12.95 8.43
C THR A 808 -13.72 -11.55 8.35
N ALA A 809 -13.79 -10.89 9.50
CA ALA A 809 -14.23 -9.52 9.61
C ALA A 809 -13.40 -8.79 10.68
N VAL A 810 -13.21 -7.49 10.50
CA VAL A 810 -12.76 -6.58 11.56
C VAL A 810 -13.96 -5.72 11.93
N GLY A 811 -14.19 -5.55 13.22
CA GLY A 811 -15.29 -4.74 13.74
C GLY A 811 -14.96 -4.13 15.10
N SER A 812 -15.85 -3.29 15.58
CA SER A 812 -15.76 -2.71 16.92
C SER A 812 -17.01 -3.09 17.72
N VAL A 813 -16.82 -3.44 18.99
CA VAL A 813 -17.88 -3.84 19.93
C VAL A 813 -17.82 -3.01 21.20
N VAL A 814 -18.97 -2.80 21.83
CA VAL A 814 -19.07 -2.17 23.16
C VAL A 814 -18.59 -3.15 24.22
N LEU A 815 -17.57 -2.75 24.96
CA LEU A 815 -16.83 -3.63 25.86
C LEU A 815 -17.69 -4.13 27.02
N LYS A 816 -18.52 -3.27 27.63
CA LYS A 816 -19.44 -3.70 28.70
C LYS A 816 -20.40 -4.79 28.26
N LYS A 817 -21.08 -4.58 27.12
CA LYS A 817 -22.03 -5.57 26.56
C LYS A 817 -21.34 -6.89 26.18
N LEU A 818 -20.07 -6.81 25.75
CA LEU A 818 -19.25 -7.99 25.47
C LEU A 818 -18.95 -8.77 26.76
N VAL A 819 -18.54 -8.09 27.83
CA VAL A 819 -18.20 -8.71 29.13
C VAL A 819 -19.42 -9.33 29.81
N GLU A 820 -20.56 -8.65 29.80
CA GLU A 820 -21.84 -9.18 30.32
C GLU A 820 -22.30 -10.46 29.62
N GLY A 821 -21.90 -10.66 28.36
CA GLY A 821 -22.25 -11.85 27.58
C GLY A 821 -21.43 -13.11 27.90
N LEU A 822 -20.39 -13.00 28.74
CA LEU A 822 -19.47 -14.10 29.03
C LEU A 822 -20.09 -15.10 30.01
N SER A 823 -20.12 -16.38 29.64
CA SER A 823 -20.64 -17.49 30.47
C SER A 823 -19.61 -18.11 31.40
N GLY A 824 -18.33 -17.81 31.17
CA GLY A 824 -17.20 -18.28 31.93
C GLY A 824 -16.55 -19.57 31.44
N LYS A 825 -17.08 -20.17 30.37
CA LYS A 825 -16.44 -21.26 29.63
C LYS A 825 -15.67 -20.67 28.44
N LYS A 826 -14.33 -20.68 28.51
CA LYS A 826 -13.43 -20.12 27.47
C LYS A 826 -13.78 -20.53 26.02
N SER A 827 -14.28 -21.76 25.80
CA SER A 827 -14.66 -22.24 24.46
C SER A 827 -15.90 -21.56 23.88
N VAL A 828 -16.82 -21.13 24.75
CA VAL A 828 -18.08 -20.48 24.40
C VAL A 828 -17.95 -18.96 24.45
N ASP A 829 -17.15 -18.45 25.38
CA ASP A 829 -16.98 -17.02 25.63
C ASP A 829 -16.41 -16.25 24.43
N THR A 830 -15.74 -16.93 23.51
CA THR A 830 -15.21 -16.32 22.27
C THR A 830 -16.20 -16.35 21.10
N LEU A 831 -17.43 -16.82 21.30
CA LEU A 831 -18.44 -16.93 20.24
C LEU A 831 -19.33 -15.69 20.17
N CYS A 832 -19.69 -15.32 18.95
CA CYS A 832 -20.68 -14.28 18.65
C CYS A 832 -21.46 -14.62 17.38
N ILE A 833 -22.54 -13.88 17.13
CA ILE A 833 -23.37 -14.05 15.94
C ILE A 833 -23.21 -12.83 15.04
N VAL A 834 -22.91 -13.04 13.77
CA VAL A 834 -22.71 -11.98 12.77
C VAL A 834 -23.80 -12.06 11.72
N ARG A 835 -24.44 -10.93 11.42
CA ARG A 835 -25.48 -10.84 10.37
C ARG A 835 -25.21 -9.69 9.42
N ASN A 836 -25.25 -9.97 8.12
CA ASN A 836 -25.15 -8.94 7.11
C ASN A 836 -26.42 -8.07 7.08
N ALA A 837 -26.26 -6.77 6.84
CA ALA A 837 -27.41 -5.90 6.61
C ALA A 837 -28.20 -6.35 5.38
N GLY A 838 -29.53 -6.43 5.51
CA GLY A 838 -30.42 -6.96 4.47
C GLY A 838 -30.47 -8.49 4.35
N GLU A 839 -29.72 -9.24 5.15
CA GLU A 839 -29.86 -10.70 5.29
C GLU A 839 -30.59 -11.00 6.61
N ALA A 840 -31.56 -11.92 6.58
CA ALA A 840 -32.28 -12.39 7.77
C ALA A 840 -31.50 -13.44 8.58
N VAL A 841 -30.41 -13.97 8.02
CA VAL A 841 -29.71 -15.14 8.56
C VAL A 841 -28.46 -14.70 9.32
N GLY A 842 -28.41 -15.01 10.62
CA GLY A 842 -27.21 -14.87 11.45
C GLY A 842 -26.21 -16.00 11.20
N ARG A 843 -24.93 -15.74 11.48
CA ARG A 843 -23.84 -16.73 11.30
C ARG A 843 -22.97 -16.76 12.54
N LEU A 844 -22.65 -17.96 13.01
CA LEU A 844 -21.75 -18.12 14.16
C LEU A 844 -20.31 -17.76 13.77
N ALA A 845 -19.68 -16.96 14.61
CA ALA A 845 -18.31 -16.49 14.46
C ALA A 845 -17.55 -16.58 15.80
N ARG A 846 -16.22 -16.66 15.70
CA ARG A 846 -15.32 -16.50 16.85
C ARG A 846 -14.70 -15.11 16.81
N TRP A 847 -14.72 -14.40 17.92
CA TRP A 847 -14.06 -13.11 18.06
C TRP A 847 -12.72 -13.23 18.79
N LYS A 848 -11.81 -12.30 18.51
CA LYS A 848 -10.53 -12.08 19.20
C LYS A 848 -10.28 -10.58 19.27
N ILE A 849 -9.86 -10.06 20.42
CA ILE A 849 -9.47 -8.65 20.57
C ILE A 849 -8.19 -8.37 19.78
N VAL A 850 -8.12 -7.22 19.11
CA VAL A 850 -6.96 -6.78 18.32
C VAL A 850 -6.64 -5.31 18.52
#